data_AF-A0A316IIV0-F1
#
_entry.id   AF-A0A316IIV0-F1
#
_cell.length_a   1.000
_cell.length_b   1.000
_cell.length_c   1.000
_cell.angle_alpha   90.00
_cell.angle_beta   90.00
_cell.angle_gamma   90.00
#
_symmetry.space_group_name_H-M   'P 1'
#
loop_
_entity.id
_entity.type
_entity.pdbx_description
1 polymer ?
#
loop_
_entity_poly.entity_id
_entity_poly.type
_entity_poly.pdbx_seq_one_letter_code
_entity_poly.pdbx_strand_id
1 'polypeptide(L)'
;MRLARPTCLLLAALAWAVAGVGHALTKKIVLVGGVGHEGPARHDYGDGVRLLAGFLAALPQARGLRVESHPDGWPSDPHAFDGADTVVLYLDGDARHPLLDPARRRAFEALMRRGVGLVALHQASTVPAGDAAIGLSRWLGAARHGLYDRTTETATLRPVAAHPVLRGVRAFAYRDEFYPTFRYAPGAVPLLEATLHAQYRAGRAVVEDRPEDVPVAWAFERPGGGRAFGYSGGHYLVALDQPMLRRLLLNAILWSAGIEVPRAGAAIAGAPGAAARIAVREEAAAAPAAPEGPRLDVPTFHHDAQRSGWNAAETALAPARVAGPAFGLLWESPPLDAADGQPPRLYASPLYLERLAVSAGEHRGERFAAAIVASSNGYVYAINTARAGDVAPGRILWRTRLAAPCHLQPAPLDGVPTGILGTPVADVARGRLYVTHCDPRSRWQAYALDLGSGAVLPGWPVRLDEPRLNAVNRNAGPHPVPPTRRFDFRVQRGALNLSPDGTRLYVTFGETETGWLAAVDTVHARVDSAFAAVAMPHRGSGGIWGAGGPAVDADGSVYVATGSGFDGYREQPHDWTQSVLKLSDRAGEGLRLAGTYTPFNYCATAKMDIDLGSGGVALLPVLDPAATATPRLLALGGKQGNAYLLDRDRLPGRLDRRPPCGADAAADGSLLPPQRQPQFAGRGPLNVFGPYSDDDAALDAARGRSVPAAFRGGDGTLYVYLTGNTRAGKGSTRAVPPSLVRLRVVAAPGRPAWLAVDRRQPSVVFGNPGSPVVSSRGARDAVVWVLDENAPRSAPLAGAGAPAPVLYAFDADSLRLLWRSAPGELSTGGKYAEPVVARGLVLVGTDRLQAFGLGAVHAVHVPAAAPAAAPAPAAVSSGLDGATLFARRCAACHDQPQGNVPPRALLARRTHAQIVQALTQGAMRAQAAGLGAQDIDALARYLTGKTE
;
A
#
# COMPACT_ATOMS: atom_id res chain seq x y z
N MET A 1 36.51 35.23 -96.31
CA MET A 1 37.45 35.18 -95.17
C MET A 1 36.72 35.76 -93.94
N ARG A 2 36.46 34.96 -92.89
CA ARG A 2 36.05 35.30 -91.49
C ARG A 2 34.81 36.20 -91.16
N LEU A 3 33.89 35.62 -90.35
CA LEU A 3 33.11 36.18 -89.18
C LEU A 3 32.06 37.33 -89.38
N ALA A 4 31.03 37.58 -88.55
CA ALA A 4 30.11 36.75 -87.70
C ALA A 4 29.00 37.60 -86.96
N ARG A 5 27.71 37.15 -86.94
CA ARG A 5 26.58 37.47 -85.97
C ARG A 5 26.16 38.97 -85.78
N PRO A 6 25.11 39.36 -84.98
CA PRO A 6 24.02 38.65 -84.24
C PRO A 6 22.54 39.04 -84.65
N THR A 7 21.48 38.22 -84.48
CA THR A 7 20.49 38.00 -83.35
C THR A 7 19.22 38.91 -83.35
N CYS A 8 18.11 38.45 -82.75
CA CYS A 8 16.70 38.83 -83.10
C CYS A 8 15.77 39.08 -81.87
N LEU A 9 14.54 39.60 -82.13
CA LEU A 9 13.26 39.57 -81.34
C LEU A 9 12.81 40.75 -80.41
N LEU A 10 11.79 41.49 -80.91
CA LEU A 10 10.41 41.70 -80.37
C LEU A 10 10.11 42.42 -79.02
N LEU A 11 9.30 43.50 -79.05
CA LEU A 11 8.50 44.04 -77.91
C LEU A 11 7.47 45.16 -78.30
N ALA A 12 6.47 45.39 -77.43
CA ALA A 12 5.47 46.49 -77.37
C ALA A 12 4.35 46.53 -78.45
N ALA A 13 3.08 46.91 -78.22
CA ALA A 13 2.28 47.35 -77.05
C ALA A 13 0.78 46.88 -77.25
N LEU A 14 -0.29 47.24 -76.53
CA LEU A 14 -0.59 48.22 -75.46
C LEU A 14 -1.73 47.67 -74.54
N ALA A 15 -2.13 48.44 -73.51
CA ALA A 15 -3.11 48.18 -72.45
C ALA A 15 -4.45 48.94 -72.59
N TRP A 16 -5.48 48.61 -71.78
CA TRP A 16 -6.15 49.52 -70.80
C TRP A 16 -7.24 48.84 -69.94
N ALA A 17 -7.38 49.30 -68.68
CA ALA A 17 -8.42 48.98 -67.66
C ALA A 17 -8.53 47.50 -67.18
N VAL A 18 -8.76 47.16 -65.89
CA VAL A 18 -9.19 47.91 -64.69
C VAL A 18 -8.31 47.51 -63.49
N ALA A 19 -7.84 48.48 -62.69
CA ALA A 19 -7.17 48.22 -61.42
C ALA A 19 -8.04 48.64 -60.22
N GLY A 20 -8.90 47.74 -59.75
CA GLY A 20 -9.60 47.91 -58.48
C GLY A 20 -8.66 47.63 -57.31
N VAL A 21 -8.16 48.68 -56.64
CA VAL A 21 -7.31 48.53 -55.44
C VAL A 21 -8.20 48.11 -54.26
N GLY A 22 -8.39 46.80 -54.10
CA GLY A 22 -9.01 46.24 -52.91
C GLY A 22 -8.15 46.54 -51.68
N HIS A 23 -8.65 47.41 -50.79
CA HIS A 23 -8.12 47.48 -49.43
C HIS A 23 -8.28 46.10 -48.79
N ALA A 24 -7.18 45.44 -48.46
CA ALA A 24 -7.21 44.22 -47.67
C ALA A 24 -7.78 44.56 -46.29
N LEU A 25 -9.03 44.14 -46.04
CA LEU A 25 -9.73 44.42 -44.79
C LEU A 25 -8.91 43.88 -43.61
N THR A 26 -8.52 44.80 -42.71
CA THR A 26 -7.78 44.50 -41.49
C THR A 26 -8.54 43.48 -40.65
N LYS A 27 -7.93 42.31 -40.42
CA LYS A 27 -8.58 41.22 -39.69
C LYS A 27 -8.69 41.56 -38.20
N LYS A 28 -9.83 41.30 -37.55
CA LYS A 28 -10.05 41.57 -36.13
C LYS A 28 -10.20 40.28 -35.31
N ILE A 29 -9.33 40.11 -34.32
CA ILE A 29 -9.43 39.08 -33.27
C ILE A 29 -9.93 39.75 -31.99
N VAL A 30 -10.92 39.16 -31.34
CA VAL A 30 -11.36 39.58 -29.99
C VAL A 30 -11.01 38.47 -28.99
N LEU A 31 -10.22 38.78 -27.96
CA LEU A 31 -9.90 37.88 -26.85
C LEU A 31 -10.74 38.26 -25.63
N VAL A 32 -11.42 37.30 -25.01
CA VAL A 32 -12.25 37.50 -23.81
C VAL A 32 -11.82 36.54 -22.71
N GLY A 33 -11.42 37.13 -21.58
CA GLY A 33 -10.97 36.43 -20.38
C GLY A 33 -12.07 36.31 -19.31
N GLY A 34 -11.75 35.56 -18.25
CA GLY A 34 -12.55 35.47 -17.03
C GLY A 34 -11.82 36.09 -15.83
N VAL A 35 -12.53 36.28 -14.73
CA VAL A 35 -11.90 36.67 -13.45
C VAL A 35 -11.37 35.41 -12.78
N GLY A 36 -10.04 35.24 -12.75
CA GLY A 36 -9.40 34.06 -12.15
C GLY A 36 -9.71 33.89 -10.67
N HIS A 37 -9.90 32.64 -10.23
CA HIS A 37 -10.45 32.36 -8.90
C HIS A 37 -9.90 31.11 -8.17
N GLU A 38 -9.05 30.29 -8.81
CA GLU A 38 -8.49 29.08 -8.19
C GLU A 38 -7.09 29.28 -7.55
N GLY A 39 -6.65 30.53 -7.42
CA GLY A 39 -5.38 30.92 -6.82
C GLY A 39 -4.24 31.07 -7.84
N PRO A 40 -2.98 31.22 -7.38
CA PRO A 40 -1.83 31.52 -8.23
C PRO A 40 -1.73 30.63 -9.46
N ALA A 41 -1.60 31.27 -10.63
CA ALA A 41 -1.44 30.67 -11.95
C ALA A 41 -2.45 29.56 -12.33
N ARG A 42 -3.60 29.47 -11.66
CA ARG A 42 -4.67 28.50 -11.91
C ARG A 42 -5.96 29.24 -12.23
N HIS A 43 -6.52 28.95 -13.41
CA HIS A 43 -7.60 29.75 -14.00
C HIS A 43 -7.23 31.24 -14.10
N ASP A 44 -5.95 31.56 -14.25
CA ASP A 44 -5.46 32.91 -14.54
C ASP A 44 -5.69 33.26 -16.01
N TYR A 45 -6.97 33.46 -16.32
CA TYR A 45 -7.44 33.84 -17.65
C TYR A 45 -6.98 35.24 -18.05
N GLY A 46 -6.80 36.14 -17.07
CA GLY A 46 -6.44 37.53 -17.29
C GLY A 46 -5.05 37.65 -17.90
N ASP A 47 -4.02 37.15 -17.22
CA ASP A 47 -2.68 37.12 -17.81
C ASP A 47 -2.56 36.11 -18.96
N GLY A 48 -3.39 35.06 -18.97
CA GLY A 48 -3.54 34.17 -20.13
C GLY A 48 -3.93 34.90 -21.42
N VAL A 49 -4.94 35.78 -21.36
CA VAL A 49 -5.37 36.64 -22.47
C VAL A 49 -4.30 37.66 -22.85
N ARG A 50 -3.62 38.28 -21.87
CA ARG A 50 -2.52 39.24 -22.12
C ARG A 50 -1.34 38.56 -22.83
N LEU A 51 -0.98 37.33 -22.42
CA LEU A 51 0.05 36.52 -23.09
C LEU A 51 -0.35 36.14 -24.52
N LEU A 52 -1.59 35.69 -24.74
CA LEU A 52 -2.09 35.36 -26.09
C LEU A 52 -2.09 36.59 -27.01
N ALA A 53 -2.51 37.77 -26.51
CA ALA A 53 -2.41 39.03 -27.24
C ALA A 53 -0.96 39.37 -27.62
N GLY A 54 -0.02 39.28 -26.67
CA GLY A 54 1.40 39.51 -26.92
C GLY A 54 2.00 38.53 -27.94
N PHE A 55 1.62 37.24 -27.87
CA PHE A 55 2.05 36.24 -28.83
C PHE A 55 1.50 36.50 -30.24
N LEU A 56 0.23 36.91 -30.36
CA LEU A 56 -0.36 37.29 -31.65
C LEU A 56 0.33 38.52 -32.25
N ALA A 57 0.58 39.56 -31.44
CA ALA A 57 1.28 40.77 -31.88
C ALA A 57 2.72 40.51 -32.35
N ALA A 58 3.39 39.49 -31.79
CA ALA A 58 4.74 39.07 -32.16
C ALA A 58 4.82 38.20 -33.44
N LEU A 59 3.70 37.83 -34.07
CA LEU A 59 3.71 37.02 -35.30
C LEU A 59 4.06 37.86 -36.53
N PRO A 60 4.85 37.33 -37.49
CA PRO A 60 5.02 37.95 -38.81
C PRO A 60 3.68 38.18 -39.55
N GLN A 61 2.68 37.34 -39.27
CA GLN A 61 1.31 37.40 -39.81
C GLN A 61 0.46 38.52 -39.16
N ALA A 62 0.96 39.22 -38.14
CA ALA A 62 0.24 40.29 -37.46
C ALA A 62 0.19 41.63 -38.24
N ARG A 63 0.91 41.74 -39.37
CA ARG A 63 0.87 42.93 -40.23
C ARG A 63 -0.54 43.07 -40.85
N GLY A 64 -1.34 43.98 -40.29
CA GLY A 64 -2.76 44.16 -40.67
C GLY A 64 -3.75 43.37 -39.80
N LEU A 65 -3.34 42.96 -38.60
CA LEU A 65 -4.16 42.27 -37.60
C LEU A 65 -4.49 43.21 -36.44
N ARG A 66 -5.78 43.46 -36.18
CA ARG A 66 -6.27 44.15 -34.98
C ARG A 66 -6.58 43.11 -33.91
N VAL A 67 -5.80 43.09 -32.83
CA VAL A 67 -6.12 42.30 -31.63
C VAL A 67 -6.76 43.21 -30.60
N GLU A 68 -8.00 42.90 -30.23
CA GLU A 68 -8.73 43.53 -29.13
C GLU A 68 -8.81 42.52 -27.98
N SER A 69 -8.57 42.96 -26.74
CA SER A 69 -8.48 42.04 -25.60
C SER A 69 -9.18 42.59 -24.36
N HIS A 70 -9.98 41.73 -23.74
CA HIS A 70 -10.80 42.00 -22.57
C HIS A 70 -10.42 40.95 -21.50
N PRO A 71 -9.27 41.10 -20.82
CA PRO A 71 -8.71 40.05 -19.98
C PRO A 71 -9.52 39.76 -18.72
N ASP A 72 -10.17 40.79 -18.15
CA ASP A 72 -10.76 40.70 -16.80
C ASP A 72 -12.29 40.47 -16.84
N GLY A 73 -12.83 39.99 -17.97
CA GLY A 73 -14.24 39.62 -18.10
C GLY A 73 -14.86 39.91 -19.47
N TRP A 74 -16.18 39.77 -19.55
CA TRP A 74 -16.97 40.08 -20.75
C TRP A 74 -16.89 41.58 -21.09
N PRO A 75 -16.76 41.97 -22.38
CA PRO A 75 -16.66 43.37 -22.78
C PRO A 75 -17.79 44.25 -22.23
N SER A 76 -17.45 45.40 -21.67
CA SER A 76 -18.41 46.43 -21.25
C SER A 76 -18.93 47.26 -22.43
N ASP A 77 -18.13 47.42 -23.49
CA ASP A 77 -18.53 48.03 -24.76
C ASP A 77 -19.38 47.04 -25.58
N PRO A 78 -20.66 47.35 -25.91
CA PRO A 78 -21.49 46.50 -26.75
C PRO A 78 -20.95 46.36 -28.19
N HIS A 79 -20.12 47.29 -28.66
CA HIS A 79 -19.49 47.28 -29.98
C HIS A 79 -18.14 46.54 -30.04
N ALA A 80 -17.67 45.96 -28.93
CA ALA A 80 -16.42 45.21 -28.86
C ALA A 80 -16.32 44.05 -29.89
N PHE A 81 -17.45 43.48 -30.31
CA PHE A 81 -17.48 42.42 -31.32
C PHE A 81 -17.70 42.91 -32.77
N ASP A 82 -17.87 44.22 -32.98
CA ASP A 82 -18.07 44.77 -34.32
C ASP A 82 -16.81 44.60 -35.17
N GLY A 83 -17.03 44.12 -36.40
CA GLY A 83 -15.98 43.74 -37.33
C GLY A 83 -15.16 42.49 -36.96
N ALA A 84 -15.48 41.76 -35.88
CA ALA A 84 -14.72 40.57 -35.48
C ALA A 84 -14.73 39.47 -36.57
N ASP A 85 -13.55 38.92 -36.87
CA ASP A 85 -13.37 37.73 -37.71
C ASP A 85 -13.27 36.44 -36.88
N THR A 86 -12.77 36.52 -35.64
CA THR A 86 -12.80 35.42 -34.67
C THR A 86 -12.89 35.95 -33.24
N VAL A 87 -13.51 35.16 -32.36
CA VAL A 87 -13.57 35.40 -30.91
C VAL A 87 -12.90 34.26 -30.18
N VAL A 88 -12.00 34.57 -29.25
CA VAL A 88 -11.32 33.63 -28.37
C VAL A 88 -11.90 33.78 -26.96
N LEU A 89 -12.47 32.70 -26.42
CA LEU A 89 -12.96 32.60 -25.05
C LEU A 89 -11.97 31.78 -24.22
N TYR A 90 -11.42 32.38 -23.17
CA TYR A 90 -10.60 31.70 -22.18
C TYR A 90 -11.07 32.13 -20.80
N LEU A 91 -12.09 31.46 -20.27
CA LEU A 91 -12.90 31.95 -19.16
C LEU A 91 -13.67 30.81 -18.48
N ASP A 92 -14.25 31.09 -17.32
CA ASP A 92 -15.09 30.16 -16.56
C ASP A 92 -16.33 29.68 -17.33
N GLY A 93 -16.68 28.41 -17.11
CA GLY A 93 -17.84 27.75 -17.71
C GLY A 93 -18.97 27.52 -16.72
N ASP A 94 -19.82 26.53 -17.03
CA ASP A 94 -20.87 26.03 -16.14
C ASP A 94 -21.73 27.18 -15.56
N ALA A 95 -21.94 27.25 -14.25
CA ALA A 95 -22.74 28.28 -13.58
C ALA A 95 -22.16 29.72 -13.67
N ARG A 96 -20.91 29.88 -14.12
CA ARG A 96 -20.22 31.18 -14.29
C ARG A 96 -20.14 31.62 -15.75
N HIS A 97 -20.57 30.78 -16.70
CA HIS A 97 -20.42 31.05 -18.12
C HIS A 97 -21.13 32.37 -18.51
N PRO A 98 -20.45 33.37 -19.12
CA PRO A 98 -21.01 34.71 -19.32
C PRO A 98 -22.20 34.72 -20.29
N LEU A 99 -22.30 33.72 -21.16
CA LEU A 99 -23.48 33.45 -22.00
C LEU A 99 -24.67 32.82 -21.23
N LEU A 100 -24.69 32.80 -19.89
CA LEU A 100 -25.92 32.62 -19.12
C LEU A 100 -26.81 33.88 -19.16
N ASP A 101 -26.25 35.04 -19.51
CA ASP A 101 -27.03 36.25 -19.82
C ASP A 101 -27.75 36.15 -21.19
N PRO A 102 -29.08 36.38 -21.27
CA PRO A 102 -29.84 36.29 -22.51
C PRO A 102 -29.48 37.34 -23.58
N ALA A 103 -29.05 38.54 -23.18
CA ALA A 103 -28.64 39.59 -24.12
C ALA A 103 -27.28 39.27 -24.74
N ARG A 104 -26.31 38.83 -23.93
CA ARG A 104 -25.00 38.34 -24.39
C ARG A 104 -25.17 37.14 -25.34
N ARG A 105 -26.06 36.18 -25.05
CA ARG A 105 -26.41 35.10 -25.99
C ARG A 105 -26.91 35.60 -27.34
N ARG A 106 -27.87 36.53 -27.35
CA ARG A 106 -28.45 37.06 -28.60
C ARG A 106 -27.40 37.75 -29.47
N ALA A 107 -26.50 38.54 -28.86
CA ALA A 107 -25.37 39.13 -29.55
C ALA A 107 -24.42 38.05 -30.11
N PHE A 108 -24.05 37.06 -29.30
CA PHE A 108 -23.12 36.00 -29.73
C PHE A 108 -23.69 35.12 -30.86
N GLU A 109 -24.98 34.77 -30.82
CA GLU A 109 -25.66 34.05 -31.90
C GLU A 109 -25.66 34.86 -33.21
N ALA A 110 -25.70 36.20 -33.16
CA ALA A 110 -25.58 37.04 -34.35
C ALA A 110 -24.17 36.99 -34.96
N LEU A 111 -23.12 36.93 -34.13
CA LEU A 111 -21.74 36.71 -34.60
C LEU A 111 -21.59 35.33 -35.26
N MET A 112 -22.08 34.27 -34.60
CA MET A 112 -21.96 32.90 -35.10
C MET A 112 -22.71 32.70 -36.42
N ARG A 113 -23.88 33.33 -36.60
CA ARG A 113 -24.62 33.37 -37.87
C ARG A 113 -23.91 34.16 -38.98
N ARG A 114 -23.13 35.19 -38.65
CA ARG A 114 -22.29 35.94 -39.60
C ARG A 114 -21.02 35.20 -40.04
N GLY A 115 -20.80 33.97 -39.56
CA GLY A 115 -19.61 33.17 -39.88
C GLY A 115 -18.36 33.56 -39.07
N VAL A 116 -18.46 34.43 -38.07
CA VAL A 116 -17.35 34.81 -37.18
C VAL A 116 -16.79 33.57 -36.50
N GLY A 117 -15.46 33.41 -36.53
CA GLY A 117 -14.73 32.30 -35.93
C GLY A 117 -14.88 32.20 -34.40
N LEU A 118 -14.64 31.01 -33.87
CA LEU A 118 -14.68 30.74 -32.43
C LEU A 118 -13.49 29.90 -31.97
N VAL A 119 -12.81 30.33 -30.92
CA VAL A 119 -11.87 29.51 -30.15
C VAL A 119 -12.37 29.45 -28.71
N ALA A 120 -12.47 28.26 -28.13
CA ALA A 120 -12.82 28.09 -26.72
C ALA A 120 -11.77 27.23 -26.01
N LEU A 121 -11.20 27.77 -24.93
CA LEU A 121 -10.15 27.13 -24.15
C LEU A 121 -10.67 26.74 -22.76
N HIS A 122 -10.29 25.55 -22.32
CA HIS A 122 -10.59 25.02 -20.99
C HIS A 122 -12.08 25.09 -20.64
N GLN A 123 -12.45 25.70 -19.51
CA GLN A 123 -13.84 25.80 -19.06
C GLN A 123 -14.78 26.56 -20.00
N ALA A 124 -14.30 27.40 -20.92
CA ALA A 124 -15.14 28.10 -21.90
C ALA A 124 -15.87 27.14 -22.88
N SER A 125 -15.54 25.84 -22.84
CA SER A 125 -16.23 24.76 -23.54
C SER A 125 -17.31 24.03 -22.71
N THR A 126 -17.56 24.47 -21.46
CA THR A 126 -18.45 23.82 -20.49
C THR A 126 -19.72 24.63 -20.21
N VAL A 127 -20.88 23.97 -20.25
CA VAL A 127 -22.21 24.51 -19.90
C VAL A 127 -22.81 23.73 -18.72
N PRO A 128 -23.83 24.26 -18.02
CA PRO A 128 -24.54 23.51 -16.98
C PRO A 128 -25.08 22.16 -17.45
N ALA A 129 -25.16 21.18 -16.54
CA ALA A 129 -25.44 19.78 -16.86
C ALA A 129 -26.74 19.55 -17.68
N GLY A 130 -27.76 20.39 -17.47
CA GLY A 130 -29.02 20.37 -18.21
C GLY A 130 -29.23 21.57 -19.14
N ASP A 131 -28.21 22.38 -19.43
CA ASP A 131 -28.38 23.54 -20.30
C ASP A 131 -28.60 23.16 -21.76
N ALA A 132 -29.53 23.89 -22.38
CA ALA A 132 -29.81 23.89 -23.82
C ALA A 132 -29.84 25.32 -24.40
N ALA A 133 -29.60 26.35 -23.59
CA ALA A 133 -29.69 27.75 -24.01
C ALA A 133 -28.39 28.25 -24.65
N ILE A 134 -27.21 27.78 -24.21
CA ILE A 134 -25.92 28.15 -24.78
C ILE A 134 -25.60 27.22 -25.95
N GLY A 135 -25.44 27.80 -27.15
CA GLY A 135 -25.31 27.05 -28.40
C GLY A 135 -23.98 26.34 -28.64
N LEU A 136 -23.17 26.01 -27.61
CA LEU A 136 -21.79 25.53 -27.81
C LEU A 136 -21.68 24.34 -28.76
N SER A 137 -22.51 23.30 -28.64
CA SER A 137 -22.46 22.16 -29.58
C SER A 137 -22.69 22.57 -31.05
N ARG A 138 -23.53 23.58 -31.31
CA ARG A 138 -23.79 24.14 -32.66
C ARG A 138 -22.69 25.09 -33.12
N TRP A 139 -22.07 25.83 -32.20
CA TRP A 139 -21.09 26.86 -32.52
C TRP A 139 -19.66 26.32 -32.59
N LEU A 140 -19.27 25.55 -31.56
CA LEU A 140 -17.93 25.01 -31.30
C LEU A 140 -17.76 23.57 -31.80
N GLY A 141 -18.85 22.87 -32.14
CA GLY A 141 -18.85 21.47 -32.54
C GLY A 141 -18.76 20.47 -31.37
N ALA A 142 -18.61 20.94 -30.14
CA ALA A 142 -18.74 20.11 -28.94
C ALA A 142 -19.12 20.96 -27.72
N ALA A 143 -19.61 20.31 -26.66
CA ALA A 143 -19.79 20.92 -25.34
C ALA A 143 -19.59 19.89 -24.22
N ARG A 144 -19.03 20.33 -23.09
CA ARG A 144 -19.02 19.58 -21.83
C ARG A 144 -20.21 20.02 -20.99
N HIS A 145 -20.91 19.09 -20.34
CA HIS A 145 -22.12 19.36 -19.56
C HIS A 145 -21.86 19.06 -18.07
N GLY A 146 -21.75 20.10 -17.26
CA GLY A 146 -21.35 20.03 -15.86
C GLY A 146 -19.84 19.83 -15.66
N LEU A 147 -19.37 20.09 -14.43
CA LEU A 147 -17.94 20.05 -14.06
C LEU A 147 -17.43 18.65 -13.65
N TYR A 148 -18.23 17.61 -13.85
CA TYR A 148 -18.12 16.33 -13.15
C TYR A 148 -16.92 15.45 -13.51
N ASP A 149 -16.57 15.39 -14.79
CA ASP A 149 -15.59 14.42 -15.30
C ASP A 149 -14.32 15.16 -15.73
N ARG A 150 -13.21 14.92 -15.02
CA ARG A 150 -11.91 15.60 -15.21
C ARG A 150 -10.74 14.79 -14.63
N THR A 151 -9.54 15.15 -15.03
CA THR A 151 -8.26 14.62 -14.54
C THR A 151 -7.23 15.75 -14.51
N THR A 152 -6.32 15.74 -13.53
CA THR A 152 -5.12 16.58 -13.52
C THR A 152 -3.90 15.68 -13.60
N GLU A 153 -3.24 15.61 -14.76
CA GLU A 153 -2.14 14.66 -15.02
C GLU A 153 -1.15 15.17 -16.08
N THR A 154 0.01 14.51 -16.22
CA THR A 154 0.96 14.77 -17.31
C THR A 154 0.61 13.94 -18.55
N ALA A 155 -0.19 14.52 -19.45
CA ALA A 155 -0.65 13.84 -20.66
C ALA A 155 0.32 14.04 -21.85
N THR A 156 0.44 13.03 -22.71
CA THR A 156 1.11 13.16 -24.02
C THR A 156 0.07 13.36 -25.11
N LEU A 157 0.04 14.56 -25.69
CA LEU A 157 -0.90 14.95 -26.73
C LEU A 157 -0.34 14.61 -28.12
N ARG A 158 -1.15 13.95 -28.94
CA ARG A 158 -0.77 13.39 -30.24
C ARG A 158 -1.64 13.95 -31.38
N PRO A 159 -1.07 14.51 -32.45
CA PRO A 159 -1.82 14.84 -33.67
C PRO A 159 -2.45 13.59 -34.32
N VAL A 160 -3.75 13.64 -34.60
CA VAL A 160 -4.51 12.50 -35.18
C VAL A 160 -5.18 12.79 -36.53
N ALA A 161 -5.10 14.04 -37.01
CA ALA A 161 -5.69 14.44 -38.29
C ALA A 161 -4.73 15.28 -39.15
N ALA A 162 -4.97 15.32 -40.46
CA ALA A 162 -4.33 16.27 -41.36
C ALA A 162 -5.16 17.56 -41.41
N HIS A 163 -4.76 18.60 -40.68
CA HIS A 163 -5.51 19.86 -40.58
C HIS A 163 -4.59 21.09 -40.55
N PRO A 164 -4.98 22.26 -41.10
CA PRO A 164 -4.15 23.48 -41.06
C PRO A 164 -3.72 23.89 -39.65
N VAL A 165 -4.57 23.67 -38.64
CA VAL A 165 -4.26 23.97 -37.23
C VAL A 165 -3.07 23.16 -36.69
N LEU A 166 -2.79 22.00 -37.26
CA LEU A 166 -1.69 21.11 -36.86
C LEU A 166 -0.38 21.37 -37.64
N ARG A 167 -0.33 22.37 -38.54
CA ARG A 167 0.90 22.73 -39.26
C ARG A 167 2.03 23.03 -38.27
N GLY A 168 3.12 22.25 -38.35
CA GLY A 168 4.28 22.37 -37.45
C GLY A 168 4.06 21.89 -36.00
N VAL A 169 2.91 21.30 -35.66
CA VAL A 169 2.65 20.71 -34.35
C VAL A 169 3.07 19.24 -34.38
N ARG A 170 4.01 18.87 -33.51
CA ARG A 170 4.39 17.46 -33.23
C ARG A 170 3.87 17.05 -31.86
N ALA A 171 3.86 15.75 -31.57
CA ALA A 171 3.47 15.26 -30.25
C ALA A 171 4.29 15.92 -29.11
N PHE A 172 3.63 16.19 -27.99
CA PHE A 172 4.21 16.89 -26.83
C PHE A 172 3.55 16.46 -25.53
N ALA A 173 4.25 16.59 -24.41
CA ALA A 173 3.73 16.28 -23.08
C ALA A 173 3.90 17.47 -22.13
N TYR A 174 2.93 17.65 -21.24
CA TYR A 174 2.94 18.62 -20.14
C TYR A 174 1.81 18.28 -19.14
N ARG A 175 1.84 18.89 -17.94
CA ARG A 175 0.82 18.70 -16.90
C ARG A 175 -0.29 19.75 -17.03
N ASP A 176 -1.53 19.31 -17.03
CA ASP A 176 -2.71 20.19 -17.05
C ASP A 176 -3.94 19.50 -16.44
N GLU A 177 -5.04 20.25 -16.27
CA GLU A 177 -6.37 19.64 -16.12
C GLU A 177 -7.01 19.42 -17.51
N PHE A 178 -7.48 18.19 -17.76
CA PHE A 178 -8.14 17.78 -19.00
C PHE A 178 -9.53 17.19 -18.74
N TYR A 179 -10.40 17.24 -19.76
CA TYR A 179 -11.78 16.74 -19.69
C TYR A 179 -11.98 15.52 -20.61
N PRO A 180 -12.27 14.32 -20.06
CA PRO A 180 -12.49 13.12 -20.86
C PRO A 180 -13.89 13.00 -21.48
N THR A 181 -14.86 13.87 -21.13
CA THR A 181 -16.25 13.78 -21.62
C THR A 181 -16.75 15.05 -22.30
N PHE A 182 -16.79 15.00 -23.63
CA PHE A 182 -17.45 15.99 -24.48
C PHE A 182 -18.58 15.34 -25.28
N ARG A 183 -19.66 16.09 -25.52
CA ARG A 183 -20.70 15.74 -26.49
C ARG A 183 -20.37 16.43 -27.82
N TYR A 184 -19.87 15.66 -28.78
CA TYR A 184 -19.52 16.16 -30.11
C TYR A 184 -20.74 16.21 -31.04
N ALA A 185 -20.80 17.25 -31.87
CA ALA A 185 -21.74 17.35 -32.98
C ALA A 185 -21.20 16.62 -34.22
N PRO A 186 -22.08 16.13 -35.12
CA PRO A 186 -21.65 15.58 -36.40
C PRO A 186 -20.79 16.58 -37.19
N GLY A 187 -19.64 16.13 -37.69
CA GLY A 187 -18.67 16.97 -38.43
C GLY A 187 -17.59 17.64 -37.58
N ALA A 188 -17.59 17.45 -36.24
CA ALA A 188 -16.43 17.78 -35.43
C ALA A 188 -15.25 16.84 -35.76
N VAL A 189 -14.05 17.41 -35.96
CA VAL A 189 -12.83 16.69 -36.35
C VAL A 189 -11.85 16.69 -35.18
N PRO A 190 -11.57 15.54 -34.54
CA PRO A 190 -10.48 15.39 -33.59
C PRO A 190 -9.15 15.85 -34.18
N LEU A 191 -8.40 16.66 -33.43
CA LEU A 191 -7.08 17.17 -33.85
C LEU A 191 -5.96 16.65 -32.96
N LEU A 192 -6.15 16.69 -31.65
CA LEU A 192 -5.23 16.09 -30.67
C LEU A 192 -5.99 15.09 -29.81
N GLU A 193 -5.41 13.91 -29.63
CA GLU A 193 -5.84 12.92 -28.66
C GLU A 193 -4.80 12.77 -27.56
N ALA A 194 -5.25 12.34 -26.38
CA ALA A 194 -4.42 11.94 -25.26
C ALA A 194 -5.05 10.74 -24.55
N THR A 195 -4.21 9.82 -24.08
CA THR A 195 -4.61 8.80 -23.10
C THR A 195 -4.69 9.49 -21.74
N LEU A 196 -5.87 9.47 -21.10
CA LEU A 196 -6.16 10.08 -19.81
C LEU A 196 -6.67 9.05 -18.80
N HIS A 197 -6.54 9.35 -17.51
CA HIS A 197 -7.01 8.53 -16.41
C HIS A 197 -8.01 9.36 -15.58
N ALA A 198 -9.32 9.17 -15.80
CA ALA A 198 -10.33 10.01 -15.19
C ALA A 198 -10.29 9.95 -13.64
N GLN A 199 -9.97 11.06 -12.98
CA GLN A 199 -9.88 11.16 -11.52
C GLN A 199 -11.23 11.50 -10.88
N TYR A 200 -12.15 12.11 -11.63
CA TYR A 200 -13.56 12.29 -11.27
C TYR A 200 -14.48 11.79 -12.38
N ARG A 201 -15.64 11.25 -11.98
CA ARG A 201 -16.79 10.94 -12.85
C ARG A 201 -18.10 11.19 -12.12
N ALA A 202 -19.07 11.82 -12.79
CA ALA A 202 -20.39 12.13 -12.23
C ALA A 202 -20.36 12.82 -10.84
N GLY A 203 -19.33 13.64 -10.59
CA GLY A 203 -19.13 14.36 -9.32
C GLY A 203 -18.53 13.52 -8.20
N ARG A 204 -18.14 12.28 -8.47
CA ARG A 204 -17.47 11.38 -7.52
C ARG A 204 -16.02 11.17 -7.93
N ALA A 205 -15.15 11.01 -6.93
CA ALA A 205 -13.79 10.56 -7.16
C ALA A 205 -13.77 9.13 -7.74
N VAL A 206 -12.81 8.85 -8.61
CA VAL A 206 -12.52 7.52 -9.15
C VAL A 206 -11.18 7.08 -8.59
N VAL A 207 -11.13 5.85 -8.04
CA VAL A 207 -9.90 5.27 -7.47
C VAL A 207 -9.26 4.25 -8.40
N GLU A 208 -10.05 3.67 -9.31
CA GLU A 208 -9.64 2.77 -10.37
C GLU A 208 -8.78 3.49 -11.41
N ASP A 209 -7.64 2.88 -11.74
CA ASP A 209 -6.78 3.38 -12.80
C ASP A 209 -7.18 2.76 -14.15
N ARG A 210 -7.94 3.52 -14.94
CA ARG A 210 -8.40 3.13 -16.27
C ARG A 210 -7.95 4.16 -17.32
N PRO A 211 -7.06 3.79 -18.25
CA PRO A 211 -6.68 4.65 -19.37
C PRO A 211 -7.81 4.74 -20.41
N GLU A 212 -8.03 5.94 -20.93
CA GLU A 212 -9.01 6.28 -21.95
C GLU A 212 -8.40 7.23 -22.98
N ASP A 213 -8.36 6.81 -24.25
CA ASP A 213 -7.96 7.69 -25.36
C ASP A 213 -9.11 8.63 -25.71
N VAL A 214 -8.90 9.93 -25.54
CA VAL A 214 -9.94 10.96 -25.75
C VAL A 214 -9.44 12.14 -26.59
N PRO A 215 -10.30 12.74 -27.44
CA PRO A 215 -9.96 13.99 -28.13
C PRO A 215 -9.90 15.16 -27.15
N VAL A 216 -8.71 15.75 -26.98
CA VAL A 216 -8.49 16.93 -26.12
C VAL A 216 -8.46 18.24 -26.92
N ALA A 217 -8.32 18.16 -28.25
CA ALA A 217 -8.48 19.30 -29.16
C ALA A 217 -9.28 18.88 -30.40
N TRP A 218 -10.16 19.75 -30.90
CA TRP A 218 -10.95 19.49 -32.11
C TRP A 218 -11.16 20.77 -32.95
N ALA A 219 -11.45 20.58 -34.23
CA ALA A 219 -11.94 21.62 -35.14
C ALA A 219 -13.38 21.33 -35.59
N PHE A 220 -14.09 22.37 -36.00
CA PHE A 220 -15.44 22.28 -36.55
C PHE A 220 -15.66 23.41 -37.56
N GLU A 221 -16.23 23.08 -38.73
CA GLU A 221 -16.68 24.09 -39.70
C GLU A 221 -18.22 24.09 -39.73
N ARG A 222 -18.82 25.25 -39.41
CA ARG A 222 -20.27 25.45 -39.42
C ARG A 222 -20.78 25.50 -40.86
N PRO A 223 -22.04 25.08 -41.14
CA PRO A 223 -22.63 25.17 -42.49
C PRO A 223 -22.60 26.57 -43.14
N GLY A 224 -22.47 27.65 -42.36
CA GLY A 224 -22.27 29.02 -42.85
C GLY A 224 -20.81 29.44 -43.06
N GLY A 225 -19.86 28.50 -43.17
CA GLY A 225 -18.43 28.76 -43.39
C GLY A 225 -17.64 29.22 -42.16
N GLY A 226 -18.30 29.44 -41.03
CA GLY A 226 -17.65 29.86 -39.79
C GLY A 226 -16.87 28.72 -39.13
N ARG A 227 -15.62 28.98 -38.76
CA ARG A 227 -14.69 28.00 -38.19
C ARG A 227 -14.69 28.00 -36.65
N ALA A 228 -14.44 26.86 -36.05
CA ALA A 228 -14.40 26.67 -34.60
C ALA A 228 -13.26 25.74 -34.18
N PHE A 229 -12.58 26.06 -33.08
CA PHE A 229 -11.60 25.20 -32.44
C PHE A 229 -11.84 25.15 -30.92
N GLY A 230 -11.87 23.95 -30.36
CA GLY A 230 -11.97 23.74 -28.92
C GLY A 230 -10.75 23.02 -28.36
N TYR A 231 -10.37 23.39 -27.14
CA TYR A 231 -9.29 22.75 -26.39
C TYR A 231 -9.69 22.55 -24.93
N SER A 232 -9.47 21.35 -24.39
CA SER A 232 -9.85 21.01 -23.01
C SER A 232 -8.83 21.44 -21.95
N GLY A 233 -7.54 21.55 -22.31
CA GLY A 233 -6.49 22.08 -21.44
C GLY A 233 -6.52 23.62 -21.35
N GLY A 234 -5.62 24.16 -20.53
CA GLY A 234 -5.51 25.56 -20.17
C GLY A 234 -5.86 25.86 -18.71
N HIS A 235 -5.67 24.93 -17.77
CA HIS A 235 -5.91 25.21 -16.34
C HIS A 235 -4.78 26.04 -15.74
N TYR A 236 -3.53 25.60 -15.97
CA TYR A 236 -2.34 26.27 -15.45
C TYR A 236 -1.79 27.27 -16.47
N LEU A 237 -1.53 28.52 -16.06
CA LEU A 237 -0.95 29.55 -16.93
C LEU A 237 0.35 29.08 -17.61
N VAL A 238 1.17 28.32 -16.89
CA VAL A 238 2.46 27.77 -17.36
C VAL A 238 2.32 26.83 -18.57
N ALA A 239 1.12 26.33 -18.87
CA ALA A 239 0.83 25.61 -20.11
C ALA A 239 1.18 26.45 -21.36
N LEU A 240 0.97 27.77 -21.32
CA LEU A 240 1.27 28.67 -22.43
C LEU A 240 2.76 28.78 -22.75
N ASP A 241 3.63 28.41 -21.81
CA ASP A 241 5.07 28.33 -22.09
C ASP A 241 5.44 27.12 -22.96
N GLN A 242 4.60 26.08 -23.03
CA GLN A 242 4.81 24.89 -23.87
C GLN A 242 4.79 25.27 -25.37
N PRO A 243 5.91 25.14 -26.12
CA PRO A 243 6.01 25.70 -27.47
C PRO A 243 5.06 25.11 -28.52
N MET A 244 4.70 23.83 -28.40
CA MET A 244 3.77 23.14 -29.31
C MET A 244 2.32 23.47 -29.00
N LEU A 245 1.94 23.60 -27.72
CA LEU A 245 0.63 24.13 -27.35
C LEU A 245 0.47 25.57 -27.86
N ARG A 246 1.46 26.42 -27.60
CA ARG A 246 1.45 27.81 -28.07
C ARG A 246 1.29 27.91 -29.59
N ARG A 247 2.00 27.06 -30.35
CA ARG A 247 1.84 26.94 -31.81
C ARG A 247 0.43 26.49 -32.21
N LEU A 248 -0.13 25.48 -31.55
CA LEU A 248 -1.49 24.98 -31.79
C LEU A 248 -2.52 26.11 -31.61
N LEU A 249 -2.46 26.83 -30.47
CA LEU A 249 -3.40 27.91 -30.16
C LEU A 249 -3.29 29.07 -31.18
N LEU A 250 -2.07 29.50 -31.52
CA LEU A 250 -1.87 30.54 -32.55
C LEU A 250 -2.35 30.09 -33.94
N ASN A 251 -2.08 28.84 -34.33
CA ASN A 251 -2.59 28.27 -35.57
C ASN A 251 -4.14 28.23 -35.59
N ALA A 252 -4.78 27.87 -34.48
CA ALA A 252 -6.24 27.84 -34.34
C ALA A 252 -6.88 29.23 -34.46
N ILE A 253 -6.28 30.24 -33.83
CA ILE A 253 -6.74 31.63 -33.91
C ILE A 253 -6.61 32.17 -35.34
N LEU A 254 -5.48 31.94 -36.03
CA LEU A 254 -5.32 32.33 -37.44
C LEU A 254 -6.33 31.63 -38.35
N TRP A 255 -6.44 30.31 -38.25
CA TRP A 255 -7.35 29.51 -39.09
C TRP A 255 -8.82 29.90 -38.90
N SER A 256 -9.24 30.14 -37.64
CA SER A 256 -10.62 30.55 -37.31
C SER A 256 -10.95 31.97 -37.78
N ALA A 257 -9.98 32.89 -37.83
CA ALA A 257 -10.10 34.22 -38.44
C ALA A 257 -10.04 34.22 -39.99
N GLY A 258 -9.92 33.05 -40.62
CA GLY A 258 -9.79 32.91 -42.07
C GLY A 258 -8.41 33.28 -42.62
N ILE A 259 -7.39 33.41 -41.77
CA ILE A 259 -5.99 33.71 -42.16
C ILE A 259 -5.28 32.39 -42.49
N GLU A 260 -4.44 32.37 -43.53
CA GLU A 260 -3.67 31.17 -43.84
C GLU A 260 -2.63 30.88 -42.74
N VAL A 261 -2.74 29.70 -42.12
CA VAL A 261 -1.74 29.19 -41.18
C VAL A 261 -0.44 28.88 -41.94
N PRO A 262 0.74 29.40 -41.54
CA PRO A 262 2.00 29.14 -42.24
C PRO A 262 2.30 27.65 -42.41
N ARG A 263 2.96 27.25 -43.51
CA ARG A 263 3.31 25.83 -43.76
C ARG A 263 4.12 25.19 -42.62
N ALA A 264 5.00 25.96 -41.98
CA ALA A 264 5.79 25.53 -40.81
C ALA A 264 5.08 25.69 -39.45
N GLY A 265 3.81 26.16 -39.45
CA GLY A 265 3.09 26.61 -38.26
C GLY A 265 3.49 28.03 -37.83
N ALA A 266 2.65 28.63 -36.99
CA ALA A 266 2.93 29.87 -36.30
C ALA A 266 4.17 29.70 -35.38
N ALA A 267 5.02 30.70 -35.34
CA ALA A 267 6.22 30.72 -34.51
C ALA A 267 6.58 32.16 -34.16
N ILE A 268 6.96 32.38 -32.90
CA ILE A 268 7.46 33.66 -32.38
C ILE A 268 8.89 33.47 -31.91
N ALA A 269 9.75 34.45 -32.18
CA ALA A 269 11.11 34.48 -31.65
C ALA A 269 11.09 35.09 -30.24
N GLY A 270 11.50 34.30 -29.24
CA GLY A 270 11.71 34.80 -27.88
C GLY A 270 10.45 35.04 -27.05
N ALA A 271 9.91 33.98 -26.44
CA ALA A 271 9.14 34.11 -25.20
C ALA A 271 9.20 32.84 -24.30
N PRO A 272 10.38 32.34 -23.87
CA PRO A 272 10.45 31.24 -22.90
C PRO A 272 10.19 31.75 -21.47
N GLY A 273 9.43 30.98 -20.68
CA GLY A 273 9.21 31.22 -19.26
C GLY A 273 8.37 32.47 -18.94
N ALA A 274 7.56 32.96 -19.88
CA ALA A 274 6.75 34.17 -19.67
C ALA A 274 5.64 33.92 -18.65
N ALA A 275 4.92 32.80 -18.80
CA ALA A 275 3.93 32.36 -17.82
C ALA A 275 4.59 31.88 -16.53
N ALA A 276 5.71 31.16 -16.61
CA ALA A 276 6.45 30.70 -15.43
C ALA A 276 6.94 31.86 -14.54
N ARG A 277 7.36 33.00 -15.13
CA ARG A 277 7.74 34.20 -14.36
C ARG A 277 6.55 34.86 -13.63
N ILE A 278 5.34 34.79 -14.21
CA ILE A 278 4.12 35.26 -13.56
C ILE A 278 3.78 34.31 -12.41
N ALA A 279 3.70 32.99 -12.67
CA ALA A 279 3.39 31.98 -11.69
C ALA A 279 4.30 32.04 -10.44
N VAL A 280 5.63 32.08 -10.62
CA VAL A 280 6.57 32.19 -9.49
C VAL A 280 6.34 33.47 -8.67
N ARG A 281 5.96 34.57 -9.32
CA ARG A 281 5.69 35.86 -8.65
C ARG A 281 4.38 35.82 -7.86
N GLU A 282 3.35 35.16 -8.39
CA GLU A 282 2.08 34.98 -7.69
C GLU A 282 2.18 33.98 -6.53
N GLU A 283 2.86 32.85 -6.73
CA GLU A 283 3.14 31.86 -5.67
C GLU A 283 3.91 32.50 -4.51
N ALA A 284 4.96 33.26 -4.80
CA ALA A 284 5.73 33.98 -3.79
C ALA A 284 4.91 35.05 -3.04
N ALA A 285 3.89 35.64 -3.68
CA ALA A 285 2.99 36.61 -3.05
C ALA A 285 1.87 35.94 -2.21
N ALA A 286 1.56 34.67 -2.48
CA ALA A 286 0.42 33.96 -1.89
C ALA A 286 0.78 32.99 -0.75
N ALA A 287 2.06 32.76 -0.47
CA ALA A 287 2.51 31.72 0.47
C ALA A 287 2.63 32.21 1.93
N PRO A 288 1.72 31.83 2.85
CA PRO A 288 2.03 31.83 4.28
C PRO A 288 2.98 30.67 4.59
N ALA A 289 4.12 30.97 5.23
CA ALA A 289 5.07 29.96 5.68
C ALA A 289 4.53 29.20 6.92
N ALA A 290 3.67 28.21 6.70
CA ALA A 290 3.33 27.25 7.74
C ALA A 290 4.56 26.36 8.03
N PRO A 291 5.03 26.28 9.30
CA PRO A 291 6.16 25.41 9.62
C PRO A 291 5.78 23.95 9.42
N GLU A 292 6.58 23.21 8.66
CA GLU A 292 6.40 21.77 8.52
C GLU A 292 6.58 21.09 9.88
N GLY A 293 5.52 20.45 10.37
CA GLY A 293 5.58 19.64 11.58
C GLY A 293 6.49 18.41 11.41
N PRO A 294 6.87 17.74 12.52
CA PRO A 294 7.68 16.53 12.44
C PRO A 294 6.98 15.46 11.59
N ARG A 295 7.76 14.89 10.65
CA ARG A 295 7.31 13.86 9.72
C ARG A 295 7.02 12.55 10.47
N LEU A 296 5.87 11.95 10.22
CA LEU A 296 5.47 10.64 10.72
C LEU A 296 5.58 9.60 9.59
N ASP A 297 6.62 8.77 9.61
CA ASP A 297 6.68 7.55 8.81
C ASP A 297 6.53 6.33 9.72
N VAL A 298 5.90 5.28 9.22
CA VAL A 298 5.87 3.92 9.79
C VAL A 298 6.53 2.99 8.77
N PRO A 299 7.88 2.92 8.74
CA PRO A 299 8.63 2.31 7.64
C PRO A 299 8.78 0.78 7.76
N THR A 300 8.27 0.18 8.84
CA THR A 300 8.39 -1.26 9.11
C THR A 300 7.26 -1.73 10.04
N PHE A 301 7.16 -3.05 10.24
CA PHE A 301 6.23 -3.69 11.18
C PHE A 301 6.42 -3.21 12.62
N HIS A 302 5.32 -3.06 13.36
CA HIS A 302 5.26 -2.70 14.77
C HIS A 302 5.89 -1.33 15.09
N HIS A 303 5.52 -0.34 14.27
CA HIS A 303 5.94 1.05 14.28
C HIS A 303 7.40 1.31 13.89
N ASP A 304 8.35 0.61 14.50
CA ASP A 304 9.78 0.92 14.43
C ASP A 304 10.69 -0.34 14.44
N ALA A 305 12.00 -0.12 14.29
CA ALA A 305 13.00 -1.19 14.29
C ALA A 305 13.08 -1.95 15.64
N GLN A 306 12.70 -1.32 16.75
CA GLN A 306 12.66 -1.93 18.07
C GLN A 306 11.43 -2.83 18.27
N ARG A 307 10.45 -2.76 17.36
CA ARG A 307 9.12 -3.35 17.50
C ARG A 307 8.45 -2.84 18.77
N SER A 308 8.28 -1.52 18.89
CA SER A 308 7.56 -0.92 20.03
C SER A 308 6.05 -1.07 19.94
N GLY A 309 5.48 -1.15 18.73
CA GLY A 309 4.05 -1.15 18.50
C GLY A 309 3.34 0.16 18.89
N TRP A 310 4.08 1.25 19.13
CA TRP A 310 3.55 2.47 19.75
C TRP A 310 3.75 3.74 18.91
N ASN A 311 2.66 4.25 18.32
CA ASN A 311 2.63 5.59 17.74
C ASN A 311 2.23 6.65 18.80
N ALA A 312 3.20 7.45 19.23
CA ALA A 312 3.02 8.56 20.17
C ALA A 312 2.63 9.91 19.51
N ALA A 313 2.47 9.95 18.18
CA ALA A 313 2.19 11.15 17.40
C ALA A 313 0.76 11.23 16.84
N GLU A 314 -0.15 10.34 17.25
CA GLU A 314 -1.54 10.33 16.80
C GLU A 314 -2.37 11.35 17.61
N THR A 315 -2.96 12.33 16.93
CA THR A 315 -3.60 13.49 17.56
C THR A 315 -5.09 13.63 17.25
N ALA A 316 -5.62 12.86 16.29
CA ALA A 316 -7.01 12.90 15.87
C ALA A 316 -7.85 11.80 16.54
N LEU A 317 -7.33 10.56 16.62
CA LEU A 317 -8.04 9.37 17.11
C LEU A 317 -8.05 9.20 18.64
N ALA A 318 -8.48 10.24 19.37
CA ALA A 318 -8.68 10.14 20.82
C ALA A 318 -9.85 9.19 21.19
N PRO A 319 -9.84 8.52 22.36
CA PRO A 319 -10.82 7.49 22.73
C PRO A 319 -12.29 7.92 22.58
N ALA A 320 -12.62 9.14 23.01
CA ALA A 320 -13.97 9.69 22.92
C ALA A 320 -14.45 9.93 21.48
N ARG A 321 -13.54 10.15 20.54
CA ARG A 321 -13.85 10.33 19.10
C ARG A 321 -14.00 8.99 18.40
N VAL A 322 -13.15 8.01 18.74
CA VAL A 322 -13.23 6.64 18.21
C VAL A 322 -14.51 5.93 18.67
N ALA A 323 -14.98 6.17 19.89
CA ALA A 323 -16.28 5.69 20.35
C ALA A 323 -17.49 6.50 19.82
N GLY A 324 -17.25 7.60 19.09
CA GLY A 324 -18.29 8.45 18.53
C GLY A 324 -18.77 7.98 17.15
N PRO A 325 -19.97 8.40 16.71
CA PRO A 325 -20.55 7.98 15.43
C PRO A 325 -19.79 8.49 14.20
N ALA A 326 -18.80 9.37 14.37
CA ALA A 326 -17.96 9.85 13.27
C ALA A 326 -16.85 8.86 12.87
N PHE A 327 -16.53 7.86 13.69
CA PHE A 327 -15.50 6.88 13.36
C PHE A 327 -16.06 5.68 12.58
N GLY A 328 -15.52 5.42 11.39
CA GLY A 328 -15.93 4.33 10.52
C GLY A 328 -15.09 4.23 9.25
N LEU A 329 -15.46 3.36 8.31
CA LEU A 329 -14.79 3.21 7.02
C LEU A 329 -14.90 4.51 6.20
N LEU A 330 -13.77 5.07 5.77
CA LEU A 330 -13.72 6.31 4.97
C LEU A 330 -13.58 6.03 3.48
N TRP A 331 -12.69 5.10 3.13
CA TRP A 331 -12.37 4.74 1.75
C TRP A 331 -11.72 3.35 1.69
N GLU A 332 -11.72 2.76 0.50
CA GLU A 332 -10.93 1.58 0.18
C GLU A 332 -10.27 1.75 -1.20
N SER A 333 -9.12 1.09 -1.39
CA SER A 333 -8.53 0.96 -2.73
C SER A 333 -9.34 0.00 -3.59
N PRO A 334 -9.14 0.00 -4.93
CA PRO A 334 -9.55 -1.12 -5.77
C PRO A 334 -9.01 -2.46 -5.22
N PRO A 335 -9.66 -3.59 -5.54
CA PRO A 335 -9.11 -4.92 -5.26
C PRO A 335 -7.70 -5.07 -5.85
N LEU A 336 -6.78 -5.64 -5.09
CA LEU A 336 -5.40 -5.85 -5.55
C LEU A 336 -5.32 -7.08 -6.47
N ASP A 337 -4.20 -7.20 -7.18
CA ASP A 337 -4.05 -8.14 -8.29
C ASP A 337 -4.16 -9.62 -7.85
N ALA A 338 -5.05 -10.34 -8.53
CA ALA A 338 -5.18 -11.79 -8.42
C ALA A 338 -4.00 -12.53 -9.09
N ALA A 339 -3.69 -13.72 -8.60
CA ALA A 339 -2.79 -14.69 -9.27
C ALA A 339 -3.57 -15.98 -9.51
N ASP A 340 -3.59 -16.45 -10.76
CA ASP A 340 -4.25 -17.70 -11.17
C ASP A 340 -5.72 -17.79 -10.72
N GLY A 341 -6.42 -16.65 -10.78
CA GLY A 341 -7.82 -16.48 -10.34
C GLY A 341 -8.02 -16.37 -8.83
N GLN A 342 -6.97 -16.51 -8.00
CA GLN A 342 -7.05 -16.36 -6.55
C GLN A 342 -6.85 -14.88 -6.13
N PRO A 343 -7.79 -14.29 -5.38
CA PRO A 343 -7.61 -12.96 -4.79
C PRO A 343 -6.42 -12.94 -3.81
N PRO A 344 -5.73 -11.79 -3.68
CA PRO A 344 -4.58 -11.68 -2.80
C PRO A 344 -4.95 -11.76 -1.31
N ARG A 345 -3.95 -12.07 -0.49
CA ARG A 345 -3.99 -11.96 0.98
C ARG A 345 -2.82 -11.11 1.45
N LEU A 346 -3.10 -10.13 2.30
CA LEU A 346 -2.11 -9.28 2.92
C LEU A 346 -1.71 -9.84 4.30
N TYR A 347 -0.74 -10.75 4.31
CA TYR A 347 -0.05 -11.20 5.53
C TYR A 347 0.95 -10.14 6.02
N ALA A 348 1.63 -9.50 5.06
CA ALA A 348 2.42 -8.32 5.32
C ALA A 348 1.50 -7.19 5.79
N SER A 349 1.83 -6.60 6.94
CA SER A 349 1.13 -5.41 7.42
C SER A 349 1.47 -4.21 6.53
N PRO A 350 0.56 -3.23 6.36
CA PRO A 350 0.89 -2.02 5.62
C PRO A 350 2.10 -1.29 6.23
N LEU A 351 2.76 -0.45 5.43
CA LEU A 351 3.64 0.62 5.91
C LEU A 351 2.96 1.97 5.64
N TYR A 352 3.38 3.04 6.32
CA TYR A 352 2.92 4.41 6.03
C TYR A 352 4.09 5.36 5.82
N LEU A 353 4.00 6.22 4.81
CA LEU A 353 4.99 7.23 4.47
C LEU A 353 4.28 8.56 4.23
N GLU A 354 4.54 9.57 5.06
CA GLU A 354 3.80 10.84 4.97
C GLU A 354 4.12 11.65 3.71
N ARG A 355 5.34 11.49 3.15
CA ARG A 355 5.81 12.23 1.98
C ARG A 355 6.59 11.34 1.03
N LEU A 356 5.93 10.32 0.48
CA LEU A 356 6.45 9.53 -0.63
C LEU A 356 6.62 10.45 -1.85
N ALA A 357 7.84 10.60 -2.35
CA ALA A 357 8.11 11.25 -3.63
C ALA A 357 7.99 10.23 -4.76
N VAL A 358 7.07 10.43 -5.70
CA VAL A 358 6.86 9.52 -6.82
C VAL A 358 7.85 9.85 -7.95
N SER A 359 8.62 8.86 -8.40
CA SER A 359 9.77 9.06 -9.31
C SER A 359 9.49 8.64 -10.76
N ALA A 360 8.40 7.90 -10.99
CA ALA A 360 7.94 7.41 -12.31
C ALA A 360 6.40 7.31 -12.35
N GLY A 361 5.83 7.00 -13.53
CA GLY A 361 4.37 6.90 -13.72
C GLY A 361 3.68 8.25 -13.92
N GLU A 362 2.35 8.25 -13.84
CA GLU A 362 1.46 9.42 -14.01
C GLU A 362 1.88 10.59 -13.10
N HIS A 363 2.10 10.31 -11.82
CA HIS A 363 2.36 11.29 -10.77
C HIS A 363 3.85 11.61 -10.55
N ARG A 364 4.69 11.46 -11.58
CA ARG A 364 6.13 11.67 -11.49
C ARG A 364 6.48 13.11 -11.04
N GLY A 365 7.22 13.22 -9.95
CA GLY A 365 7.64 14.49 -9.33
C GLY A 365 6.70 14.98 -8.22
N GLU A 366 5.53 14.36 -8.07
CA GLU A 366 4.56 14.70 -7.03
C GLU A 366 4.87 13.97 -5.71
N ARG A 367 4.24 14.42 -4.62
CA ARG A 367 4.42 13.88 -3.27
C ARG A 367 3.08 13.50 -2.65
N PHE A 368 3.01 12.33 -2.03
CA PHE A 368 1.79 11.81 -1.42
C PHE A 368 2.07 11.29 -0.01
N ALA A 369 1.06 11.40 0.86
CA ALA A 369 0.95 10.51 2.01
C ALA A 369 0.49 9.15 1.48
N ALA A 370 1.35 8.13 1.57
CA ALA A 370 1.13 6.85 0.89
C ALA A 370 1.35 5.66 1.83
N ALA A 371 0.59 4.60 1.61
CA ALA A 371 0.79 3.31 2.23
C ALA A 371 1.57 2.40 1.27
N ILE A 372 2.54 1.64 1.79
CA ILE A 372 3.18 0.55 1.04
C ILE A 372 2.52 -0.76 1.45
N VAL A 373 2.11 -1.55 0.47
CA VAL A 373 1.31 -2.78 0.65
C VAL A 373 1.92 -3.91 -0.19
N ALA A 374 1.96 -5.14 0.33
CA ALA A 374 2.62 -6.27 -0.33
C ALA A 374 1.82 -7.58 -0.18
N SER A 375 1.59 -8.29 -1.28
CA SER A 375 0.62 -9.39 -1.33
C SER A 375 1.21 -10.79 -1.49
N SER A 376 0.47 -11.77 -0.98
CA SER A 376 0.71 -13.20 -1.19
C SER A 376 0.79 -13.62 -2.68
N ASN A 377 0.30 -12.78 -3.59
CA ASN A 377 0.34 -12.99 -5.04
C ASN A 377 1.64 -12.48 -5.70
N GLY A 378 2.56 -11.91 -4.93
CA GLY A 378 3.87 -11.43 -5.40
C GLY A 378 3.89 -10.00 -5.94
N TYR A 379 2.94 -9.16 -5.51
CA TYR A 379 2.87 -7.75 -5.89
C TYR A 379 3.19 -6.82 -4.71
N VAL A 380 3.80 -5.67 -5.03
CA VAL A 380 4.04 -4.55 -4.13
C VAL A 380 3.37 -3.30 -4.70
N TYR A 381 2.80 -2.47 -3.84
CA TYR A 381 2.02 -1.27 -4.20
C TYR A 381 2.46 -0.07 -3.36
N ALA A 382 2.38 1.12 -3.94
CA ALA A 382 2.14 2.36 -3.19
C ALA A 382 0.70 2.83 -3.44
N ILE A 383 -0.03 3.16 -2.37
CA ILE A 383 -1.43 3.57 -2.43
C ILE A 383 -1.58 4.91 -1.71
N ASN A 384 -2.18 5.89 -2.37
CA ASN A 384 -2.44 7.19 -1.80
C ASN A 384 -3.41 7.11 -0.60
N THR A 385 -3.12 7.81 0.49
CA THR A 385 -3.91 7.74 1.74
C THR A 385 -4.68 9.02 2.07
N ALA A 386 -4.39 10.14 1.39
CA ALA A 386 -5.04 11.43 1.60
C ALA A 386 -5.36 12.10 0.26
N ARG A 387 -6.31 13.04 0.23
CA ARG A 387 -6.59 13.80 -1.00
C ARG A 387 -5.37 14.65 -1.38
N ALA A 388 -4.85 14.49 -2.59
CA ALA A 388 -3.68 15.19 -3.09
C ALA A 388 -4.02 15.90 -4.40
N GLY A 389 -4.36 17.19 -4.31
CA GLY A 389 -5.03 17.89 -5.40
C GLY A 389 -6.33 17.17 -5.75
N ASP A 390 -6.40 16.66 -6.97
CA ASP A 390 -7.53 15.89 -7.49
C ASP A 390 -7.45 14.39 -7.20
N VAL A 391 -6.25 13.88 -6.94
CA VAL A 391 -6.02 12.46 -6.67
C VAL A 391 -6.68 12.05 -5.37
N ALA A 392 -7.59 11.10 -5.46
CA ALA A 392 -8.35 10.59 -4.33
C ALA A 392 -7.51 9.63 -3.46
N PRO A 393 -7.80 9.52 -2.14
CA PRO A 393 -7.27 8.42 -1.34
C PRO A 393 -7.80 7.07 -1.86
N GLY A 394 -7.01 6.01 -1.72
CA GLY A 394 -7.28 4.69 -2.31
C GLY A 394 -6.70 4.49 -3.72
N ARG A 395 -6.31 5.56 -4.43
CA ARG A 395 -5.63 5.49 -5.74
C ARG A 395 -4.29 4.75 -5.60
N ILE A 396 -4.06 3.76 -6.47
CA ILE A 396 -2.75 3.10 -6.59
C ILE A 396 -1.81 4.04 -7.35
N LEU A 397 -0.69 4.43 -6.73
CA LEU A 397 0.31 5.35 -7.31
C LEU A 397 1.32 4.62 -8.20
N TRP A 398 1.71 3.42 -7.78
CA TRP A 398 2.49 2.47 -8.57
C TRP A 398 2.26 1.04 -8.06
N ARG A 399 2.51 0.05 -8.91
CA ARG A 399 2.50 -1.38 -8.54
C ARG A 399 3.54 -2.18 -9.32
N THR A 400 4.15 -3.17 -8.67
CA THR A 400 5.18 -4.02 -9.25
C THR A 400 4.92 -5.48 -8.90
N ARG A 401 4.86 -6.36 -9.90
CA ARG A 401 4.91 -7.82 -9.70
C ARG A 401 6.36 -8.28 -9.68
N LEU A 402 6.79 -8.94 -8.60
CA LEU A 402 8.16 -9.41 -8.45
C LEU A 402 8.43 -10.70 -9.23
N ALA A 403 7.51 -11.66 -9.14
CA ALA A 403 7.44 -12.88 -9.96
C ALA A 403 6.07 -13.56 -9.79
N ALA A 404 5.88 -14.73 -10.38
CA ALA A 404 4.83 -15.66 -9.94
C ALA A 404 5.12 -16.13 -8.50
N PRO A 405 4.08 -16.35 -7.67
CA PRO A 405 4.23 -16.89 -6.31
C PRO A 405 4.54 -18.39 -6.31
N CYS A 406 5.09 -18.89 -5.21
CA CYS A 406 5.27 -20.33 -4.97
C CYS A 406 3.93 -21.05 -4.72
N HIS A 407 3.84 -22.29 -5.18
CA HIS A 407 2.96 -23.30 -4.62
C HIS A 407 3.79 -24.25 -3.75
N LEU A 408 3.68 -24.12 -2.44
CA LEU A 408 4.31 -25.05 -1.51
C LEU A 408 3.67 -26.45 -1.64
N GLN A 409 4.44 -27.49 -1.35
CA GLN A 409 4.04 -28.89 -1.47
C GLN A 409 4.08 -29.56 -0.10
N PRO A 410 3.16 -30.50 0.20
CA PRO A 410 2.11 -31.04 -0.67
C PRO A 410 0.88 -30.13 -0.82
N ALA A 411 0.80 -29.02 -0.09
CA ALA A 411 -0.28 -28.05 -0.19
C ALA A 411 0.23 -26.61 0.04
N PRO A 412 -0.39 -25.58 -0.59
CA PRO A 412 -0.05 -24.18 -0.36
C PRO A 412 -0.42 -23.72 1.06
N LEU A 413 0.35 -22.76 1.60
CA LEU A 413 0.11 -22.21 2.94
C LEU A 413 -1.29 -21.59 3.04
N ASP A 414 -2.07 -22.04 4.02
CA ASP A 414 -3.47 -21.62 4.26
C ASP A 414 -4.42 -21.74 3.03
N GLY A 415 -4.02 -22.49 2.00
CA GLY A 415 -4.77 -22.68 0.76
C GLY A 415 -4.55 -21.62 -0.32
N VAL A 416 -3.65 -20.64 -0.13
CA VAL A 416 -3.47 -19.47 -1.02
C VAL A 416 -2.07 -19.40 -1.65
N PRO A 417 -1.87 -18.69 -2.77
CA PRO A 417 -0.55 -18.52 -3.37
C PRO A 417 0.48 -17.97 -2.37
N THR A 418 1.72 -18.46 -2.43
CA THR A 418 2.77 -18.12 -1.46
C THR A 418 3.86 -17.26 -2.12
N GLY A 419 3.64 -15.95 -2.18
CA GLY A 419 4.57 -14.95 -2.72
C GLY A 419 5.27 -14.17 -1.60
N ILE A 420 4.79 -12.95 -1.34
CA ILE A 420 5.26 -12.11 -0.23
C ILE A 420 4.40 -12.41 1.00
N LEU A 421 5.03 -12.77 2.12
CA LEU A 421 4.34 -12.99 3.40
C LEU A 421 4.83 -12.06 4.52
N GLY A 422 6.13 -11.77 4.57
CA GLY A 422 6.72 -10.90 5.58
C GLY A 422 6.51 -9.43 5.27
N THR A 423 6.25 -8.63 6.30
CA THR A 423 6.14 -7.17 6.18
C THR A 423 7.46 -6.57 5.65
N PRO A 424 7.42 -5.77 4.56
CA PRO A 424 8.59 -5.06 4.02
C PRO A 424 9.25 -4.10 5.02
N VAL A 425 10.41 -3.55 4.64
CA VAL A 425 11.04 -2.42 5.35
C VAL A 425 11.50 -1.35 4.36
N ALA A 426 11.13 -0.09 4.63
CA ALA A 426 11.51 1.07 3.84
C ALA A 426 12.73 1.79 4.44
N ASP A 427 13.83 1.86 3.70
CA ASP A 427 14.89 2.85 3.95
C ASP A 427 14.45 4.17 3.30
N VAL A 428 13.71 4.97 4.07
CA VAL A 428 13.17 6.26 3.63
C VAL A 428 14.30 7.26 3.30
N ALA A 429 15.43 7.17 4.00
CA ALA A 429 16.57 8.07 3.80
C ALA A 429 17.29 7.80 2.46
N ARG A 430 17.39 6.53 2.05
CA ARG A 430 17.98 6.13 0.76
C ARG A 430 16.97 5.99 -0.37
N GLY A 431 15.67 6.16 -0.09
CA GLY A 431 14.60 5.98 -1.08
C GLY A 431 14.47 4.53 -1.55
N ARG A 432 14.60 3.55 -0.65
CA ARG A 432 14.56 2.11 -0.99
C ARG A 432 13.50 1.35 -0.21
N LEU A 433 12.93 0.33 -0.84
CA LEU A 433 12.05 -0.64 -0.20
C LEU A 433 12.64 -2.04 -0.31
N TYR A 434 12.79 -2.73 0.83
CA TYR A 434 13.25 -4.11 0.88
C TYR A 434 12.07 -5.05 1.13
N VAL A 435 11.98 -6.12 0.34
CA VAL A 435 10.87 -7.08 0.35
C VAL A 435 11.36 -8.48 -0.02
N THR A 436 10.71 -9.51 0.50
CA THR A 436 11.02 -10.93 0.27
C THR A 436 9.87 -11.61 -0.47
N HIS A 437 10.20 -12.42 -1.47
CA HIS A 437 9.22 -13.15 -2.28
C HIS A 437 9.69 -14.57 -2.56
N CYS A 438 8.76 -15.53 -2.57
CA CYS A 438 9.00 -16.91 -3.01
C CYS A 438 8.54 -17.08 -4.46
N ASP A 439 9.47 -17.41 -5.37
CA ASP A 439 9.16 -17.80 -6.76
C ASP A 439 9.31 -19.32 -6.99
N PRO A 440 8.57 -19.92 -7.95
CA PRO A 440 8.62 -21.35 -8.21
C PRO A 440 10.00 -21.95 -8.56
N ARG A 441 10.94 -21.15 -9.10
CA ARG A 441 12.25 -21.60 -9.59
C ARG A 441 13.38 -21.34 -8.60
N SER A 442 13.52 -20.11 -8.12
CA SER A 442 14.62 -19.70 -7.24
C SER A 442 14.26 -19.64 -5.76
N ARG A 443 13.00 -19.97 -5.42
CA ARG A 443 12.45 -19.99 -4.05
C ARG A 443 12.53 -18.60 -3.42
N TRP A 444 12.97 -18.50 -2.17
CA TRP A 444 13.02 -17.22 -1.48
C TRP A 444 14.16 -16.35 -1.97
N GLN A 445 13.80 -15.12 -2.32
CA GLN A 445 14.73 -14.09 -2.70
C GLN A 445 14.38 -12.77 -1.98
N ALA A 446 15.40 -12.00 -1.61
CA ALA A 446 15.21 -10.61 -1.20
C ALA A 446 15.34 -9.69 -2.42
N TYR A 447 14.52 -8.66 -2.47
CA TYR A 447 14.49 -7.63 -3.51
C TYR A 447 14.71 -6.27 -2.84
N ALA A 448 15.33 -5.34 -3.56
CA ALA A 448 15.30 -3.92 -3.25
C ALA A 448 14.65 -3.19 -4.41
N LEU A 449 13.69 -2.32 -4.10
CA LEU A 449 12.96 -1.50 -5.06
C LEU A 449 13.29 -0.02 -4.81
N ASP A 450 13.32 0.80 -5.86
CA ASP A 450 13.21 2.25 -5.74
C ASP A 450 11.86 2.59 -5.12
N LEU A 451 11.87 3.33 -4.01
CA LEU A 451 10.66 3.59 -3.21
C LEU A 451 9.65 4.47 -3.97
N GLY A 452 10.13 5.35 -4.85
CA GLY A 452 9.29 6.30 -5.60
C GLY A 452 8.60 5.72 -6.85
N SER A 453 9.11 4.61 -7.40
CA SER A 453 8.60 4.00 -8.64
C SER A 453 8.19 2.53 -8.50
N GLY A 454 8.61 1.86 -7.41
CA GLY A 454 8.48 0.42 -7.26
C GLY A 454 9.40 -0.41 -8.18
N ALA A 455 10.29 0.22 -8.95
CA ALA A 455 11.18 -0.50 -9.86
C ALA A 455 12.25 -1.30 -9.09
N VAL A 456 12.46 -2.57 -9.44
CA VAL A 456 13.54 -3.39 -8.84
C VAL A 456 14.90 -2.77 -9.18
N LEU A 457 15.74 -2.56 -8.17
CA LEU A 457 17.04 -1.93 -8.32
C LEU A 457 18.06 -2.85 -9.05
N PRO A 458 18.98 -2.29 -9.85
CA PRO A 458 20.06 -3.05 -10.47
C PRO A 458 20.85 -3.88 -9.44
N GLY A 459 21.19 -5.12 -9.82
CA GLY A 459 21.90 -6.07 -8.95
C GLY A 459 20.99 -6.94 -8.06
N TRP A 460 19.70 -6.63 -7.96
CA TRP A 460 18.71 -7.44 -7.23
C TRP A 460 17.91 -8.33 -8.20
N PRO A 461 17.32 -9.47 -7.74
CA PRO A 461 17.23 -9.95 -6.35
C PRO A 461 18.42 -10.80 -5.85
N VAL A 462 18.48 -10.97 -4.53
CA VAL A 462 19.43 -11.85 -3.81
C VAL A 462 18.75 -13.16 -3.44
N ARG A 463 19.24 -14.28 -3.97
CA ARG A 463 18.73 -15.62 -3.63
C ARG A 463 19.13 -16.02 -2.20
N LEU A 464 18.17 -16.54 -1.42
CA LEU A 464 18.35 -16.89 -0.01
C LEU A 464 18.28 -18.41 0.20
N ASP A 465 18.99 -19.19 -0.63
CA ASP A 465 18.98 -20.66 -0.60
C ASP A 465 19.89 -21.25 0.50
N GLU A 466 19.59 -22.47 0.94
CA GLU A 466 20.34 -23.15 2.01
C GLU A 466 21.85 -23.27 1.74
N PRO A 467 22.33 -23.52 0.49
CA PRO A 467 23.76 -23.47 0.18
C PRO A 467 24.42 -22.12 0.46
N ARG A 468 23.79 -20.98 0.10
CA ARG A 468 24.33 -19.65 0.40
C ARG A 468 24.36 -19.38 1.89
N LEU A 469 23.28 -19.69 2.60
CA LEU A 469 23.24 -19.44 4.04
C LEU A 469 24.29 -20.28 4.77
N ASN A 470 24.49 -21.55 4.38
CA ASN A 470 25.54 -22.39 4.95
C ASN A 470 26.96 -21.89 4.65
N ALA A 471 27.23 -21.37 3.46
CA ALA A 471 28.55 -20.83 3.09
C ALA A 471 29.01 -19.66 3.99
N VAL A 472 28.08 -18.94 4.62
CA VAL A 472 28.37 -17.81 5.54
C VAL A 472 27.75 -18.01 6.94
N ASN A 473 27.45 -19.26 7.31
CA ASN A 473 26.80 -19.59 8.59
C ASN A 473 27.78 -19.48 9.77
N ARG A 474 27.52 -18.52 10.65
CA ARG A 474 28.27 -18.26 11.88
C ARG A 474 27.92 -19.22 13.03
N ASN A 475 26.95 -20.11 12.83
CA ASN A 475 26.61 -21.21 13.71
C ASN A 475 26.64 -22.57 12.97
N ALA A 476 27.74 -22.87 12.28
CA ALA A 476 27.90 -24.11 11.51
C ALA A 476 28.06 -25.37 12.39
N GLY A 477 28.43 -25.25 13.67
CA GLY A 477 28.74 -26.40 14.52
C GLY A 477 30.06 -27.11 14.15
N PRO A 478 30.38 -28.24 14.79
CA PRO A 478 31.69 -28.89 14.67
C PRO A 478 31.90 -29.68 13.38
N HIS A 479 30.82 -30.15 12.73
CA HIS A 479 30.88 -31.00 11.54
C HIS A 479 29.84 -30.56 10.49
N PRO A 480 30.26 -29.98 9.35
CA PRO A 480 29.36 -29.69 8.24
C PRO A 480 28.85 -31.00 7.62
N VAL A 481 27.55 -31.29 7.76
CA VAL A 481 26.91 -32.48 7.16
C VAL A 481 25.88 -32.01 6.11
N PRO A 482 26.12 -32.17 4.80
CA PRO A 482 25.19 -31.70 3.78
C PRO A 482 23.73 -32.11 4.06
N PRO A 483 22.74 -31.21 3.89
CA PRO A 483 21.33 -31.54 4.15
C PRO A 483 20.91 -32.75 3.31
N THR A 484 20.46 -33.83 3.96
CA THR A 484 20.01 -35.07 3.29
C THR A 484 18.61 -34.97 2.67
N ARG A 485 18.04 -33.76 2.62
CA ARG A 485 16.64 -33.51 2.24
C ARG A 485 16.51 -33.35 0.73
N ARG A 486 15.40 -33.87 0.17
CA ARG A 486 15.09 -33.75 -1.26
C ARG A 486 14.61 -32.34 -1.66
N PHE A 487 14.10 -31.55 -0.72
CA PHE A 487 13.49 -30.25 -0.95
C PHE A 487 13.82 -29.29 0.21
N ASP A 488 13.96 -28.00 -0.12
CA ASP A 488 14.15 -26.90 0.83
C ASP A 488 12.80 -26.18 1.02
N PHE A 489 12.17 -26.36 2.19
CA PHE A 489 10.86 -25.80 2.53
C PHE A 489 10.93 -24.60 3.50
N ARG A 490 12.09 -23.98 3.69
CA ARG A 490 12.21 -22.78 4.56
C ARG A 490 11.19 -21.72 4.14
N VAL A 491 10.25 -21.36 5.02
CA VAL A 491 9.28 -20.27 4.80
C VAL A 491 9.80 -18.98 5.42
N GLN A 492 9.73 -17.89 4.66
CA GLN A 492 10.00 -16.53 5.10
C GLN A 492 8.67 -15.83 5.42
N ARG A 493 8.50 -15.36 6.66
CA ARG A 493 7.28 -14.63 7.10
C ARG A 493 7.56 -13.56 8.16
N GLY A 494 8.68 -13.62 8.87
CA GLY A 494 9.04 -12.56 9.80
C GLY A 494 9.23 -11.23 9.06
N ALA A 495 8.72 -10.14 9.63
CA ALA A 495 8.92 -8.80 9.11
C ALA A 495 10.40 -8.49 8.95
N LEU A 496 10.74 -7.76 7.90
CA LEU A 496 12.12 -7.36 7.63
C LEU A 496 12.57 -6.23 8.55
N ASN A 497 13.86 -6.13 8.79
CA ASN A 497 14.45 -5.04 9.59
C ASN A 497 15.82 -4.64 9.02
N LEU A 498 16.31 -3.46 9.39
CA LEU A 498 17.59 -2.93 8.92
C LEU A 498 18.56 -2.73 10.10
N SER A 499 19.86 -2.73 9.84
CA SER A 499 20.83 -2.12 10.75
C SER A 499 20.55 -0.61 10.89
N PRO A 500 20.98 0.05 11.99
CA PRO A 500 20.73 1.49 12.19
C PRO A 500 21.31 2.39 11.08
N ASP A 501 22.37 1.93 10.43
CA ASP A 501 23.00 2.60 9.28
C ASP A 501 22.38 2.19 7.92
N GLY A 502 21.48 1.20 7.88
CA GLY A 502 20.86 0.67 6.67
C GLY A 502 21.77 -0.16 5.74
N THR A 503 22.99 -0.52 6.14
CA THR A 503 23.92 -1.32 5.32
C THR A 503 23.66 -2.84 5.37
N ARG A 504 22.80 -3.29 6.29
CA ARG A 504 22.41 -4.69 6.47
C ARG A 504 20.89 -4.81 6.51
N LEU A 505 20.36 -5.77 5.75
CA LEU A 505 18.95 -6.20 5.77
C LEU A 505 18.84 -7.55 6.47
N TYR A 506 18.03 -7.61 7.53
CA TYR A 506 17.80 -8.82 8.31
C TYR A 506 16.54 -9.57 7.85
N VAL A 507 16.73 -10.84 7.50
CA VAL A 507 15.67 -11.73 6.99
C VAL A 507 15.61 -13.00 7.84
N THR A 508 14.41 -13.39 8.30
CA THR A 508 14.22 -14.60 9.12
C THR A 508 13.32 -15.66 8.49
N PHE A 509 13.58 -16.93 8.84
CA PHE A 509 12.89 -18.12 8.30
C PHE A 509 12.50 -19.11 9.41
N GLY A 510 11.43 -19.90 9.24
CA GLY A 510 11.22 -21.05 10.16
C GLY A 510 9.88 -21.79 10.30
N GLU A 511 9.11 -22.10 9.25
CA GLU A 511 7.83 -22.86 9.44
C GLU A 511 7.96 -24.40 9.42
N THR A 512 9.03 -24.97 8.84
CA THR A 512 9.27 -26.44 8.79
C THR A 512 10.74 -26.85 8.96
N GLU A 513 11.68 -25.94 8.67
CA GLU A 513 13.11 -26.22 8.52
C GLU A 513 13.93 -25.62 9.68
N THR A 514 15.26 -25.74 9.63
CA THR A 514 16.14 -24.98 10.55
C THR A 514 15.79 -23.50 10.49
N GLY A 515 15.62 -22.86 11.64
CA GLY A 515 15.46 -21.40 11.68
C GLY A 515 16.74 -20.68 11.28
N TRP A 516 16.60 -19.61 10.51
CA TRP A 516 17.73 -18.80 10.03
C TRP A 516 17.48 -17.32 10.29
N LEU A 517 18.55 -16.61 10.65
CA LEU A 517 18.69 -15.17 10.47
C LEU A 517 19.76 -14.95 9.38
N ALA A 518 19.40 -14.28 8.29
CA ALA A 518 20.33 -13.87 7.24
C ALA A 518 20.52 -12.35 7.27
N ALA A 519 21.78 -11.91 7.13
CA ALA A 519 22.16 -10.52 6.92
C ALA A 519 22.55 -10.33 5.45
N VAL A 520 21.76 -9.55 4.72
CA VAL A 520 21.99 -9.22 3.31
C VAL A 520 22.65 -7.84 3.23
N ASP A 521 23.77 -7.74 2.52
CA ASP A 521 24.43 -6.48 2.22
C ASP A 521 23.55 -5.65 1.25
N THR A 522 23.12 -4.48 1.71
CA THR A 522 22.19 -3.62 0.98
C THR A 522 22.85 -2.78 -0.13
N VAL A 523 24.18 -2.77 -0.17
CA VAL A 523 25.01 -2.06 -1.15
C VAL A 523 25.44 -3.01 -2.27
N HIS A 524 25.91 -4.21 -1.90
CA HIS A 524 26.48 -5.20 -2.81
C HIS A 524 25.50 -6.30 -3.27
N ALA A 525 24.26 -6.28 -2.78
CA ALA A 525 23.22 -7.26 -3.13
C ALA A 525 23.69 -8.73 -2.98
N ARG A 526 24.13 -9.10 -1.77
CA ARG A 526 24.56 -10.47 -1.46
C ARG A 526 24.26 -10.83 -0.01
N VAL A 527 24.15 -12.13 0.30
CA VAL A 527 24.18 -12.60 1.69
C VAL A 527 25.60 -12.40 2.21
N ASP A 528 25.76 -11.61 3.26
CA ASP A 528 27.06 -11.29 3.87
C ASP A 528 27.35 -12.21 5.07
N SER A 529 26.31 -12.51 5.85
CA SER A 529 26.40 -13.42 6.98
C SER A 529 25.06 -14.13 7.22
N ALA A 530 25.10 -15.31 7.80
CA ALA A 530 23.91 -16.01 8.27
C ALA A 530 24.16 -16.65 9.65
N PHE A 531 23.09 -16.90 10.39
CA PHE A 531 23.13 -17.63 11.65
C PHE A 531 21.98 -18.63 11.68
N ALA A 532 22.31 -19.92 11.73
CA ALA A 532 21.34 -20.98 11.97
C ALA A 532 20.98 -21.06 13.45
N ALA A 533 19.69 -21.12 13.79
CA ALA A 533 19.23 -21.36 15.15
C ALA A 533 19.65 -22.75 15.67
N VAL A 534 19.86 -23.71 14.77
CA VAL A 534 20.34 -25.06 15.08
C VAL A 534 21.60 -25.35 14.26
N ALA A 535 22.72 -25.55 14.94
CA ALA A 535 23.98 -25.95 14.32
C ALA A 535 23.90 -27.31 13.62
N MET A 536 24.94 -27.68 12.86
CA MET A 536 24.95 -28.95 12.12
C MET A 536 25.02 -30.16 13.07
N PRO A 537 24.31 -31.27 12.77
CA PRO A 537 23.40 -31.45 11.62
C PRO A 537 22.06 -30.72 11.81
N HIS A 538 21.67 -29.95 10.80
CA HIS A 538 20.39 -29.24 10.73
C HIS A 538 19.17 -30.18 10.87
N ARG A 539 18.10 -29.69 11.51
CA ARG A 539 16.80 -30.38 11.63
C ARG A 539 15.64 -29.40 11.52
N GLY A 540 14.41 -29.88 11.33
CA GLY A 540 13.19 -29.06 11.33
C GLY A 540 12.83 -28.54 12.73
N SER A 541 13.58 -27.55 13.23
CA SER A 541 13.35 -26.90 14.52
C SER A 541 14.12 -25.57 14.62
N GLY A 542 13.88 -24.80 15.69
CA GLY A 542 14.53 -23.49 15.91
C GLY A 542 13.99 -22.37 15.04
N GLY A 543 12.86 -22.55 14.37
CA GLY A 543 12.30 -21.63 13.38
C GLY A 543 12.10 -20.19 13.92
N ILE A 544 12.51 -19.18 13.15
CA ILE A 544 12.32 -17.75 13.46
C ILE A 544 11.19 -17.21 12.56
N TRP A 545 9.97 -17.64 12.87
CA TRP A 545 8.78 -17.52 12.00
C TRP A 545 7.72 -16.53 12.49
N GLY A 546 7.82 -16.02 13.73
CA GLY A 546 6.94 -15.00 14.28
C GLY A 546 6.87 -13.74 13.42
N ALA A 547 5.68 -13.14 13.32
CA ALA A 547 5.41 -12.02 12.41
C ALA A 547 6.34 -10.80 12.65
N GLY A 548 6.82 -10.59 13.88
CA GLY A 548 7.77 -9.52 14.20
C GLY A 548 9.16 -9.64 13.57
N GLY A 549 9.55 -10.83 13.11
CA GLY A 549 10.89 -11.08 12.60
C GLY A 549 11.97 -10.71 13.63
N PRO A 550 13.08 -10.08 13.21
CA PRO A 550 14.07 -9.50 14.12
C PRO A 550 13.65 -8.11 14.62
N ALA A 551 13.93 -7.83 15.89
CA ALA A 551 13.99 -6.47 16.42
C ALA A 551 15.45 -6.01 16.51
N VAL A 552 15.71 -4.71 16.35
CA VAL A 552 17.05 -4.13 16.34
C VAL A 552 17.07 -2.93 17.29
N ASP A 553 18.06 -2.86 18.19
CA ASP A 553 18.26 -1.68 19.03
C ASP A 553 19.20 -0.64 18.38
N ALA A 554 19.26 0.55 18.98
CA ALA A 554 20.07 1.66 18.48
C ALA A 554 21.59 1.35 18.44
N ASP A 555 22.05 0.33 19.17
CA ASP A 555 23.45 -0.12 19.17
C ASP A 555 23.74 -1.12 18.03
N GLY A 556 22.72 -1.47 17.23
CA GLY A 556 22.81 -2.49 16.17
C GLY A 556 22.75 -3.93 16.67
N SER A 557 22.33 -4.17 17.93
CA SER A 557 22.09 -5.54 18.39
C SER A 557 20.77 -6.05 17.82
N VAL A 558 20.82 -7.24 17.20
CA VAL A 558 19.68 -7.93 16.60
C VAL A 558 19.13 -8.95 17.59
N TYR A 559 17.82 -8.93 17.83
CA TYR A 559 17.12 -9.83 18.75
C TYR A 559 16.07 -10.65 17.99
N VAL A 560 16.09 -11.96 18.18
CA VAL A 560 15.14 -12.91 17.58
C VAL A 560 14.64 -13.92 18.61
N ALA A 561 13.43 -14.44 18.42
CA ALA A 561 12.90 -15.58 19.18
C ALA A 561 12.70 -16.78 18.26
N THR A 562 13.14 -17.95 18.70
CA THR A 562 13.02 -19.22 17.98
C THR A 562 11.86 -20.06 18.52
N GLY A 563 11.23 -20.84 17.64
CA GLY A 563 10.26 -21.88 17.99
C GLY A 563 10.84 -23.29 17.86
N SER A 564 9.95 -24.26 17.69
CA SER A 564 10.17 -25.68 17.41
C SER A 564 9.11 -26.16 16.40
N GLY A 565 9.01 -27.47 16.20
CA GLY A 565 7.81 -28.15 15.71
C GLY A 565 7.43 -29.28 16.69
N PHE A 566 6.62 -30.25 16.26
CA PHE A 566 6.42 -31.48 17.02
C PHE A 566 7.71 -32.30 17.08
N ASP A 567 8.00 -32.90 18.25
CA ASP A 567 9.22 -33.66 18.55
C ASP A 567 10.55 -32.95 18.22
N GLY A 568 10.55 -31.61 18.15
CA GLY A 568 11.70 -30.80 17.74
C GLY A 568 12.80 -30.65 18.81
N TYR A 569 12.58 -31.18 20.03
CA TYR A 569 13.60 -31.27 21.08
C TYR A 569 14.67 -32.32 20.77
N ARG A 570 15.94 -31.91 20.74
CA ARG A 570 17.12 -32.77 20.86
C ARG A 570 18.17 -32.04 21.66
N GLU A 571 18.96 -32.75 22.47
CA GLU A 571 20.09 -32.13 23.15
C GLU A 571 21.31 -32.13 22.22
N GLN A 572 21.87 -30.93 21.99
CA GLN A 572 22.90 -30.69 20.99
C GLN A 572 23.63 -29.38 21.37
N PRO A 573 24.97 -29.32 21.32
CA PRO A 573 25.71 -28.06 21.40
C PRO A 573 25.29 -27.11 20.28
N HIS A 574 25.30 -25.80 20.55
CA HIS A 574 24.97 -24.75 19.58
C HIS A 574 23.56 -24.85 18.95
N ASP A 575 22.61 -25.45 19.67
CA ASP A 575 21.18 -25.51 19.31
C ASP A 575 20.35 -24.61 20.22
N TRP A 576 19.66 -23.66 19.59
CA TRP A 576 18.91 -22.59 20.22
C TRP A 576 17.41 -22.65 19.93
N THR A 577 16.86 -23.85 19.68
CA THR A 577 15.40 -24.09 19.69
C THR A 577 14.76 -23.59 21.00
N GLN A 578 13.56 -23.00 20.92
CA GLN A 578 12.81 -22.37 22.04
C GLN A 578 13.63 -21.34 22.86
N SER A 579 14.30 -20.40 22.19
CA SER A 579 15.19 -19.43 22.83
C SER A 579 15.04 -18.01 22.26
N VAL A 580 15.35 -17.01 23.07
CA VAL A 580 15.64 -15.64 22.61
C VAL A 580 17.15 -15.52 22.39
N LEU A 581 17.55 -14.94 21.26
CA LEU A 581 18.96 -14.72 20.91
C LEU A 581 19.23 -13.23 20.70
N LYS A 582 20.33 -12.75 21.27
CA LYS A 582 20.95 -11.46 20.96
C LYS A 582 22.18 -11.71 20.10
N LEU A 583 22.25 -11.07 18.94
CA LEU A 583 23.39 -11.11 18.04
C LEU A 583 23.92 -9.68 17.81
N SER A 584 25.24 -9.54 17.75
CA SER A 584 25.87 -8.36 17.15
C SER A 584 26.14 -8.63 15.66
N ASP A 585 26.02 -7.62 14.81
CA ASP A 585 26.47 -7.68 13.42
C ASP A 585 27.49 -6.56 13.19
N ARG A 586 28.75 -6.93 12.90
CA ARG A 586 29.82 -5.94 12.63
C ARG A 586 30.41 -6.18 11.25
N ALA A 587 30.74 -5.11 10.54
CA ALA A 587 31.45 -5.19 9.26
C ALA A 587 32.71 -6.05 9.39
N GLY A 588 32.87 -7.04 8.51
CA GLY A 588 33.97 -8.02 8.55
C GLY A 588 33.76 -9.22 9.49
N GLU A 589 33.15 -9.05 10.66
CA GLU A 589 32.82 -10.16 11.58
C GLU A 589 31.51 -10.87 11.22
N GLY A 590 30.52 -10.14 10.70
CA GLY A 590 29.15 -10.62 10.48
C GLY A 590 28.39 -10.90 11.79
N LEU A 591 27.39 -11.77 11.70
CA LEU A 591 26.52 -12.15 12.83
C LEU A 591 27.27 -12.95 13.89
N ARG A 592 27.30 -12.47 15.13
CA ARG A 592 27.91 -13.15 16.28
C ARG A 592 26.95 -13.20 17.46
N LEU A 593 26.72 -14.41 17.98
CA LEU A 593 25.90 -14.60 19.18
C LEU A 593 26.54 -13.90 20.38
N ALA A 594 25.75 -13.10 21.09
CA ALA A 594 26.20 -12.26 22.21
C ALA A 594 25.41 -12.48 23.51
N GLY A 595 24.24 -13.13 23.44
CA GLY A 595 23.44 -13.50 24.61
C GLY A 595 22.30 -14.44 24.24
N THR A 596 21.87 -15.27 25.19
CA THR A 596 20.76 -16.23 25.00
C THR A 596 19.83 -16.26 26.21
N TYR A 597 18.58 -16.63 25.98
CA TYR A 597 17.63 -17.00 27.04
C TYR A 597 16.80 -18.19 26.56
N THR A 598 16.53 -19.14 27.44
CA THR A 598 15.73 -20.34 27.17
C THR A 598 14.82 -20.59 28.39
N PRO A 599 13.49 -20.74 28.21
CA PRO A 599 12.58 -20.99 29.33
C PRO A 599 12.86 -22.31 30.05
N PHE A 600 12.57 -22.37 31.36
CA PHE A 600 12.85 -23.52 32.23
C PHE A 600 12.33 -24.88 31.70
N ASN A 601 11.18 -24.87 31.02
CA ASN A 601 10.42 -26.03 30.55
C ASN A 601 10.65 -26.38 29.06
N TYR A 602 11.62 -25.76 28.39
CA TYR A 602 11.75 -25.83 26.93
C TYR A 602 11.80 -27.24 26.33
N CYS A 603 12.24 -28.25 27.09
CA CYS A 603 12.30 -29.64 26.65
C CYS A 603 10.92 -30.32 26.49
N ALA A 604 9.89 -29.83 27.19
CA ALA A 604 8.51 -30.34 27.12
C ALA A 604 7.76 -29.66 25.96
N THR A 605 7.39 -28.38 26.11
CA THR A 605 7.96 -27.35 25.25
C THR A 605 8.03 -27.64 23.75
N ALA A 606 9.28 -27.86 23.33
CA ALA A 606 9.74 -28.15 21.99
C ALA A 606 9.28 -29.50 21.42
N LYS A 607 8.69 -30.41 22.20
CA LYS A 607 8.07 -31.64 21.67
C LYS A 607 6.64 -31.43 21.20
N MET A 608 5.95 -30.42 21.75
CA MET A 608 4.50 -30.26 21.63
C MET A 608 4.08 -29.10 20.72
N ASP A 609 4.97 -28.57 19.87
CA ASP A 609 4.73 -27.36 19.05
C ASP A 609 4.32 -26.13 19.90
N ILE A 610 4.88 -25.99 21.11
CA ILE A 610 4.55 -24.90 22.05
C ILE A 610 5.62 -23.81 21.98
N ASP A 611 5.50 -22.94 20.97
CA ASP A 611 6.53 -21.97 20.63
C ASP A 611 6.58 -20.71 21.48
N LEU A 612 7.79 -20.40 21.93
CA LEU A 612 8.25 -19.09 22.34
C LEU A 612 8.27 -18.12 21.14
N GLY A 613 8.91 -18.50 20.03
CA GLY A 613 9.09 -17.66 18.82
C GLY A 613 7.85 -17.40 17.95
N SER A 614 6.63 -17.58 18.48
CA SER A 614 5.39 -17.49 17.69
C SER A 614 4.96 -16.07 17.31
N GLY A 615 5.28 -15.06 18.14
CA GLY A 615 5.06 -13.65 17.83
C GLY A 615 6.34 -12.94 17.38
N GLY A 616 7.39 -13.02 18.19
CA GLY A 616 8.62 -12.26 18.07
C GLY A 616 8.99 -11.63 19.41
N VAL A 617 9.89 -10.64 19.41
CA VAL A 617 10.28 -9.86 20.59
C VAL A 617 9.96 -8.38 20.37
N ALA A 618 9.59 -7.69 21.44
CA ALA A 618 9.45 -6.23 21.49
C ALA A 618 10.53 -5.66 22.40
N LEU A 619 11.34 -4.72 21.88
CA LEU A 619 12.34 -4.02 22.67
C LEU A 619 11.65 -2.82 23.32
N LEU A 620 11.59 -2.83 24.65
CA LEU A 620 10.81 -1.84 25.39
C LEU A 620 11.55 -0.49 25.45
N PRO A 621 10.80 0.63 25.55
CA PRO A 621 11.36 1.95 25.89
C PRO A 621 12.22 1.88 27.15
N VAL A 622 13.42 2.46 27.10
CA VAL A 622 14.38 2.45 28.21
C VAL A 622 13.76 3.08 29.46
N LEU A 623 13.96 2.45 30.61
CA LEU A 623 13.58 2.98 31.92
C LEU A 623 14.72 3.81 32.52
N ASP A 624 14.40 4.71 33.44
CA ASP A 624 15.40 5.43 34.22
C ASP A 624 16.28 4.43 35.01
N PRO A 625 17.63 4.46 34.85
CA PRO A 625 18.55 3.63 35.64
C PRO A 625 18.45 3.83 37.16
N ALA A 626 17.95 4.99 37.63
CA ALA A 626 17.67 5.21 39.05
C ALA A 626 16.42 4.44 39.52
N ALA A 627 15.47 4.16 38.61
CA ALA A 627 14.22 3.48 38.93
C ALA A 627 14.33 1.95 38.95
N THR A 628 15.35 1.35 38.35
CA THR A 628 15.54 -0.11 38.30
C THR A 628 16.98 -0.52 38.00
N ALA A 629 17.42 -1.67 38.53
CA ALA A 629 18.71 -2.28 38.19
C ALA A 629 18.76 -2.85 36.75
N THR A 630 17.62 -2.93 36.04
CA THR A 630 17.51 -3.47 34.67
C THR A 630 16.77 -2.49 33.74
N PRO A 631 17.40 -1.37 33.32
CA PRO A 631 16.71 -0.31 32.58
C PRO A 631 16.43 -0.61 31.11
N ARG A 632 17.23 -1.48 30.46
CA ARG A 632 17.04 -1.88 29.05
C ARG A 632 16.33 -3.23 28.98
N LEU A 633 15.05 -3.20 28.64
CA LEU A 633 14.18 -4.37 28.69
C LEU A 633 13.74 -4.82 27.30
N LEU A 634 13.38 -6.10 27.20
CA LEU A 634 12.57 -6.66 26.11
C LEU A 634 11.46 -7.56 26.66
N ALA A 635 10.36 -7.68 25.92
CA ALA A 635 9.22 -8.51 26.27
C ALA A 635 8.79 -9.42 25.11
N LEU A 636 8.20 -10.56 25.46
CA LEU A 636 7.61 -11.49 24.51
C LEU A 636 6.48 -12.33 25.15
N GLY A 637 5.55 -12.77 24.32
CA GLY A 637 4.59 -13.83 24.64
C GLY A 637 4.93 -15.14 23.92
N GLY A 638 4.44 -16.27 24.43
CA GLY A 638 4.55 -17.56 23.76
C GLY A 638 3.18 -18.25 23.60
N LYS A 639 3.14 -19.32 22.79
CA LYS A 639 1.92 -20.14 22.57
C LYS A 639 1.30 -20.65 23.88
N GLN A 640 2.11 -20.80 24.93
CA GLN A 640 1.70 -21.16 26.28
C GLN A 640 0.80 -20.15 27.01
N GLY A 641 0.72 -18.91 26.52
CA GLY A 641 0.02 -17.82 27.22
C GLY A 641 0.83 -17.22 28.37
N ASN A 642 2.12 -17.55 28.48
CA ASN A 642 3.07 -16.87 29.35
C ASN A 642 3.57 -15.57 28.70
N ALA A 643 3.76 -14.54 29.52
CA ALA A 643 4.50 -13.33 29.19
C ALA A 643 5.85 -13.32 29.93
N TYR A 644 6.91 -12.99 29.20
CA TYR A 644 8.29 -12.96 29.68
C TYR A 644 8.85 -11.53 29.58
N LEU A 645 9.71 -11.16 30.53
CA LEU A 645 10.47 -9.91 30.55
C LEU A 645 11.94 -10.23 30.76
N LEU A 646 12.82 -9.61 29.99
CA LEU A 646 14.25 -9.89 30.01
C LEU A 646 15.05 -8.58 30.05
N ASP A 647 16.14 -8.59 30.81
CA ASP A 647 17.21 -7.60 30.69
C ASP A 647 17.95 -7.88 29.36
N ARG A 648 17.87 -6.93 28.42
CA ARG A 648 18.46 -7.10 27.08
C ARG A 648 19.96 -6.79 27.04
N ASP A 649 20.52 -6.18 28.08
CA ASP A 649 21.97 -6.06 28.25
C ASP A 649 22.57 -7.36 28.80
N ARG A 650 21.83 -8.09 29.64
CA ARG A 650 22.29 -9.29 30.37
C ARG A 650 21.32 -10.46 30.26
N LEU A 651 21.20 -11.03 29.06
CA LEU A 651 20.49 -12.30 28.88
C LEU A 651 21.22 -13.43 29.66
N PRO A 652 20.51 -14.28 30.42
CA PRO A 652 21.09 -15.15 31.45
C PRO A 652 21.73 -16.45 30.94
N GLY A 653 21.54 -16.80 29.66
CA GLY A 653 21.97 -18.07 29.09
C GLY A 653 23.41 -18.09 28.58
N ARG A 654 23.90 -19.30 28.30
CA ARG A 654 25.25 -19.55 27.77
C ARG A 654 25.31 -19.36 26.25
N LEU A 655 26.51 -19.25 25.69
CA LEU A 655 26.74 -19.09 24.25
C LEU A 655 27.12 -20.39 23.52
N ASP A 656 27.24 -21.52 24.23
CA ASP A 656 27.62 -22.83 23.68
C ASP A 656 26.51 -23.91 23.76
N ARG A 657 25.59 -23.79 24.72
CA ARG A 657 24.46 -24.72 24.93
C ARG A 657 23.31 -24.06 25.70
N ARG A 658 22.13 -24.67 25.64
CA ARG A 658 20.97 -24.34 26.49
C ARG A 658 21.19 -24.77 27.96
N PRO A 659 20.41 -24.25 28.92
CA PRO A 659 20.35 -24.82 30.27
C PRO A 659 19.89 -26.29 30.23
N PRO A 660 20.22 -27.12 31.25
CA PRO A 660 19.65 -28.45 31.38
C PRO A 660 18.12 -28.43 31.45
N CYS A 661 17.47 -29.51 30.99
CA CYS A 661 16.01 -29.64 31.12
C CYS A 661 15.55 -29.55 32.58
N GLY A 662 14.54 -28.70 32.83
CA GLY A 662 13.88 -28.59 34.12
C GLY A 662 12.36 -28.57 33.99
N ALA A 663 11.70 -28.60 35.16
CA ALA A 663 10.28 -28.32 35.33
C ALA A 663 10.01 -27.31 36.46
N ASP A 664 11.07 -26.80 37.11
CA ASP A 664 10.98 -25.77 38.14
C ASP A 664 10.88 -24.38 37.51
N ALA A 665 9.68 -23.78 37.57
CA ALA A 665 9.44 -22.45 37.05
C ALA A 665 10.16 -21.34 37.86
N ALA A 666 10.57 -21.61 39.10
CA ALA A 666 11.30 -20.65 39.92
C ALA A 666 12.77 -20.50 39.49
N ALA A 667 13.30 -21.47 38.75
CA ALA A 667 14.63 -21.45 38.14
C ALA A 667 14.67 -20.80 36.75
N ASP A 668 13.53 -20.31 36.23
CA ASP A 668 13.47 -19.59 34.96
C ASP A 668 14.26 -18.28 35.01
N GLY A 669 15.12 -18.07 34.00
CA GLY A 669 16.05 -16.93 33.96
C GLY A 669 15.42 -15.58 33.59
N SER A 670 14.12 -15.52 33.30
CA SER A 670 13.45 -14.25 33.03
C SER A 670 13.26 -13.41 34.30
N LEU A 671 12.88 -12.15 34.14
CA LEU A 671 12.67 -11.23 35.26
C LEU A 671 11.35 -11.53 35.98
N LEU A 672 11.39 -12.60 36.78
CA LEU A 672 10.23 -13.22 37.41
C LEU A 672 9.57 -12.32 38.47
N PRO A 673 8.23 -12.21 38.49
CA PRO A 673 7.52 -11.53 39.56
C PRO A 673 7.87 -12.10 40.94
N PRO A 674 7.90 -11.27 42.00
CA PRO A 674 8.06 -11.75 43.37
C PRO A 674 6.81 -12.48 43.88
N GLN A 675 5.64 -12.26 43.27
CA GLN A 675 4.39 -12.92 43.65
C GLN A 675 4.34 -14.39 43.21
N ARG A 676 3.79 -15.26 44.08
CA ARG A 676 3.50 -16.66 43.78
C ARG A 676 2.55 -16.77 42.58
N GLN A 677 2.89 -17.66 41.66
CA GLN A 677 2.13 -18.04 40.48
C GLN A 677 1.37 -19.34 40.76
N PRO A 678 0.02 -19.33 40.86
CA PRO A 678 -0.75 -20.51 41.27
C PRO A 678 -0.49 -21.75 40.38
N GLN A 679 -0.35 -21.54 39.07
CA GLN A 679 -0.10 -22.59 38.07
C GLN A 679 1.23 -23.33 38.24
N PHE A 680 2.19 -22.75 38.97
CA PHE A 680 3.51 -23.34 39.24
C PHE A 680 3.70 -23.74 40.70
N ALA A 681 2.68 -23.55 41.55
CA ALA A 681 2.75 -23.68 43.00
C ALA A 681 3.85 -22.85 43.72
N GLY A 682 4.62 -22.02 43.00
CA GLY A 682 5.79 -21.28 43.48
C GLY A 682 5.98 -19.96 42.70
N ARG A 683 7.23 -19.51 42.51
CA ARG A 683 7.53 -18.42 41.56
C ARG A 683 7.62 -18.96 40.12
N GLY A 684 7.45 -18.09 39.14
CA GLY A 684 7.57 -18.43 37.72
C GLY A 684 7.06 -17.33 36.81
N PRO A 685 7.12 -17.54 35.47
CA PRO A 685 6.65 -16.58 34.48
C PRO A 685 5.18 -16.20 34.64
N LEU A 686 4.77 -15.05 34.10
CA LEU A 686 3.40 -14.58 34.27
C LEU A 686 2.47 -15.23 33.24
N ASN A 687 1.59 -16.14 33.65
CA ASN A 687 0.56 -16.70 32.76
C ASN A 687 -0.59 -15.70 32.58
N VAL A 688 -0.68 -15.10 31.40
CA VAL A 688 -1.67 -14.08 31.04
C VAL A 688 -2.86 -14.67 30.28
N PHE A 689 -2.69 -15.80 29.60
CA PHE A 689 -3.77 -16.52 28.92
C PHE A 689 -3.77 -17.98 29.36
N GLY A 690 -4.79 -18.36 30.14
CA GLY A 690 -4.85 -19.67 30.82
C GLY A 690 -5.71 -20.72 30.10
N PRO A 691 -5.93 -21.88 30.73
CA PRO A 691 -5.10 -22.42 31.81
C PRO A 691 -3.70 -22.76 31.27
N TYR A 692 -2.67 -22.68 32.11
CA TYR A 692 -1.31 -23.09 31.73
C TYR A 692 -1.24 -24.58 31.32
N SER A 693 -0.42 -24.92 30.33
CA SER A 693 -0.19 -26.30 29.87
C SER A 693 1.15 -26.44 29.13
N ASP A 694 1.82 -27.58 29.32
CA ASP A 694 3.00 -28.01 28.55
C ASP A 694 2.64 -29.02 27.43
N ASP A 695 1.36 -29.39 27.32
CA ASP A 695 0.90 -30.52 26.47
C ASP A 695 -0.01 -30.10 25.30
N ASP A 696 -0.62 -28.91 25.35
CA ASP A 696 -1.81 -28.60 24.52
C ASP A 696 -1.84 -27.19 23.88
N ALA A 697 -0.71 -26.53 23.73
CA ALA A 697 -0.68 -25.16 23.19
C ALA A 697 -0.27 -25.05 21.69
N ALA A 698 -0.39 -26.12 20.91
CA ALA A 698 -0.20 -26.11 19.46
C ALA A 698 -1.44 -25.64 18.69
N LEU A 699 -1.25 -25.20 17.44
CA LEU A 699 -2.34 -24.93 16.47
C LEU A 699 -3.51 -24.13 17.10
N ASP A 700 -4.77 -24.56 16.95
CA ASP A 700 -5.95 -23.82 17.45
C ASP A 700 -6.06 -23.74 18.98
N ALA A 701 -5.24 -24.47 19.74
CA ALA A 701 -5.21 -24.43 21.21
C ALA A 701 -4.12 -23.50 21.79
N ALA A 702 -3.24 -22.95 20.94
CA ALA A 702 -2.27 -21.93 21.34
C ALA A 702 -2.96 -20.68 21.92
N ARG A 703 -2.37 -20.11 22.97
CA ARG A 703 -2.93 -19.00 23.75
C ARG A 703 -2.34 -17.63 23.40
N GLY A 704 -1.26 -17.56 22.61
CA GLY A 704 -0.64 -16.31 22.16
C GLY A 704 0.22 -16.52 20.91
N ARG A 705 0.28 -15.50 20.03
CA ARG A 705 1.08 -15.47 18.79
C ARG A 705 1.51 -14.05 18.35
N SER A 706 1.32 -13.05 19.20
CA SER A 706 1.54 -11.65 18.88
C SER A 706 2.85 -11.12 19.42
N VAL A 707 3.35 -10.06 18.81
CA VAL A 707 4.39 -9.20 19.40
C VAL A 707 3.70 -8.28 20.43
N PRO A 708 4.25 -8.09 21.65
CA PRO A 708 3.67 -7.16 22.61
C PRO A 708 3.91 -5.69 22.24
N ALA A 709 2.88 -4.84 22.31
CA ALA A 709 3.06 -3.39 22.15
C ALA A 709 3.32 -2.68 23.48
N ALA A 710 4.12 -1.62 23.46
CA ALA A 710 4.44 -0.77 24.60
C ALA A 710 3.53 0.47 24.68
N PHE A 711 3.49 1.10 25.85
CA PHE A 711 2.92 2.45 26.04
C PHE A 711 3.50 3.07 27.32
N ARG A 712 3.85 4.36 27.31
CA ARG A 712 4.20 5.06 28.55
C ARG A 712 3.06 6.00 28.96
N GLY A 713 2.47 5.73 30.12
CA GLY A 713 1.43 6.56 30.73
C GLY A 713 1.95 7.92 31.21
N GLY A 714 1.01 8.84 31.51
CA GLY A 714 1.34 10.20 31.95
C GLY A 714 2.05 10.30 33.31
N ASP A 715 2.02 9.23 34.09
CA ASP A 715 2.77 9.02 35.34
C ASP A 715 4.19 8.47 35.11
N GLY A 716 4.58 8.22 33.86
CA GLY A 716 5.83 7.58 33.48
C GLY A 716 5.80 6.04 33.50
N THR A 717 4.73 5.42 33.99
CA THR A 717 4.58 3.96 34.06
C THR A 717 4.61 3.38 32.65
N LEU A 718 5.44 2.35 32.46
CA LEU A 718 5.51 1.60 31.22
C LEU A 718 4.52 0.42 31.27
N TYR A 719 3.62 0.39 30.30
CA TYR A 719 2.66 -0.68 30.08
C TYR A 719 3.04 -1.51 28.85
N VAL A 720 2.63 -2.78 28.87
CA VAL A 720 2.78 -3.73 27.76
C VAL A 720 1.44 -4.40 27.50
N TYR A 721 0.99 -4.40 26.24
CA TYR A 721 -0.26 -5.03 25.81
C TYR A 721 0.02 -6.33 25.07
N LEU A 722 -0.71 -7.38 25.43
CA LEU A 722 -0.65 -8.67 24.74
C LEU A 722 -2.05 -9.08 24.28
N THR A 723 -2.14 -9.60 23.07
CA THR A 723 -3.32 -10.29 22.53
C THR A 723 -3.11 -11.80 22.58
N GLY A 724 -4.20 -12.54 22.65
CA GLY A 724 -4.15 -13.99 22.77
C GLY A 724 -5.54 -14.56 23.03
N ASN A 725 -5.60 -15.75 23.60
CA ASN A 725 -6.84 -16.43 23.91
C ASN A 725 -6.68 -17.34 25.12
N THR A 726 -7.38 -17.00 26.20
CA THR A 726 -7.64 -17.96 27.28
C THR A 726 -8.51 -19.08 26.72
N ARG A 727 -8.22 -20.33 27.09
CA ARG A 727 -8.96 -21.52 26.66
C ARG A 727 -9.90 -21.99 27.76
N ALA A 728 -11.05 -22.54 27.37
CA ALA A 728 -12.07 -23.00 28.32
C ALA A 728 -11.61 -24.14 29.25
N GLY A 729 -10.51 -24.81 28.92
CA GLY A 729 -9.88 -25.88 29.69
C GLY A 729 -8.62 -26.40 28.99
N LYS A 730 -7.85 -27.26 29.66
CA LYS A 730 -6.75 -28.01 29.02
C LYS A 730 -7.29 -28.83 27.84
N GLY A 731 -6.51 -28.93 26.77
CA GLY A 731 -6.91 -29.55 25.50
C GLY A 731 -8.01 -28.82 24.69
N SER A 732 -8.62 -27.75 25.21
CA SER A 732 -9.74 -27.09 24.54
C SER A 732 -9.28 -26.07 23.49
N THR A 733 -9.88 -26.13 22.30
CA THR A 733 -9.75 -25.08 21.28
C THR A 733 -10.73 -23.92 21.50
N ARG A 734 -11.72 -24.04 22.39
CA ARG A 734 -12.71 -22.98 22.66
C ARG A 734 -12.06 -21.82 23.40
N ALA A 735 -11.99 -20.66 22.76
CA ALA A 735 -11.53 -19.41 23.38
C ALA A 735 -12.58 -18.86 24.35
N VAL A 736 -12.12 -18.21 25.41
CA VAL A 736 -12.90 -17.48 26.43
C VAL A 736 -12.11 -16.23 26.86
N PRO A 737 -12.72 -15.23 27.53
CA PRO A 737 -11.98 -14.08 28.01
C PRO A 737 -10.96 -14.44 29.11
N PRO A 738 -9.89 -13.66 29.28
CA PRO A 738 -9.48 -12.55 28.43
C PRO A 738 -8.79 -13.00 27.14
N SER A 739 -8.95 -12.18 26.09
CA SER A 739 -8.15 -12.22 24.85
C SER A 739 -7.25 -10.98 24.66
N LEU A 740 -7.37 -9.98 25.53
CA LEU A 740 -6.49 -8.79 25.62
C LEU A 740 -6.12 -8.54 27.08
N VAL A 741 -4.84 -8.30 27.35
CA VAL A 741 -4.30 -8.05 28.70
C VAL A 741 -3.33 -6.86 28.65
N ARG A 742 -3.45 -5.95 29.63
CA ARG A 742 -2.48 -4.91 29.95
C ARG A 742 -1.64 -5.36 31.14
N LEU A 743 -0.33 -5.35 30.95
CA LEU A 743 0.67 -5.54 32.00
C LEU A 743 1.31 -4.20 32.33
N ARG A 744 1.68 -4.01 33.60
CA ARG A 744 2.60 -2.94 34.00
C ARG A 744 4.00 -3.51 34.17
N VAL A 745 5.01 -2.77 33.72
CA VAL A 745 6.41 -3.02 34.04
C VAL A 745 6.70 -2.32 35.37
N VAL A 746 6.79 -3.11 36.44
CA VAL A 746 7.07 -2.57 37.77
C VAL A 746 8.58 -2.39 37.92
N ALA A 747 8.99 -1.16 38.22
CA ALA A 747 10.36 -0.79 38.53
C ALA A 747 10.47 -0.43 40.02
N ALA A 748 11.62 -0.72 40.63
CA ALA A 748 11.95 -0.28 41.98
C ALA A 748 13.47 -0.03 42.09
N PRO A 749 13.93 1.07 42.70
CA PRO A 749 15.35 1.40 42.79
C PRO A 749 16.20 0.24 43.33
N GLY A 750 17.33 -0.03 42.68
CA GLY A 750 18.25 -1.12 43.03
C GLY A 750 17.71 -2.55 42.82
N ARG A 751 16.48 -2.73 42.32
CA ARG A 751 15.88 -4.05 42.05
C ARG A 751 15.68 -4.26 40.55
N PRO A 752 15.76 -5.50 40.04
CA PRO A 752 15.31 -5.82 38.69
C PRO A 752 13.82 -5.48 38.52
N ALA A 753 13.44 -5.03 37.32
CA ALA A 753 12.04 -4.81 36.97
C ALA A 753 11.28 -6.14 36.82
N TRP A 754 9.95 -6.13 36.89
CA TRP A 754 9.14 -7.33 36.62
C TRP A 754 7.76 -6.98 36.01
N LEU A 755 7.11 -7.96 35.38
CA LEU A 755 5.73 -7.81 34.88
C LEU A 755 4.71 -8.10 35.98
N ALA A 756 3.67 -7.28 36.06
CA ALA A 756 2.46 -7.58 36.82
C ALA A 756 1.22 -7.36 35.94
N VAL A 757 0.19 -8.19 36.12
CA VAL A 757 -1.12 -7.93 35.50
C VAL A 757 -1.67 -6.64 36.08
N ASP A 758 -1.97 -5.68 35.21
CA ASP A 758 -2.65 -4.44 35.56
C ASP A 758 -4.14 -4.56 35.24
N ARG A 759 -4.47 -4.98 34.01
CA ARG A 759 -5.87 -5.13 33.57
C ARG A 759 -6.06 -6.27 32.60
N ARG A 760 -7.24 -6.89 32.65
CA ARG A 760 -7.70 -7.94 31.72
C ARG A 760 -8.99 -7.46 31.07
N GLN A 761 -9.12 -7.62 29.75
CA GLN A 761 -10.38 -7.35 29.06
C GLN A 761 -11.39 -8.46 29.44
N PRO A 762 -12.58 -8.14 29.98
CA PRO A 762 -13.42 -9.13 30.67
C PRO A 762 -14.39 -9.94 29.79
N SER A 763 -14.58 -9.58 28.51
CA SER A 763 -15.75 -10.03 27.73
C SER A 763 -15.53 -10.30 26.24
N VAL A 764 -14.60 -9.61 25.60
CA VAL A 764 -14.26 -9.81 24.18
C VAL A 764 -13.36 -11.03 24.06
N VAL A 765 -13.72 -11.90 23.11
CA VAL A 765 -12.99 -13.10 22.73
C VAL A 765 -12.54 -12.93 21.28
N PHE A 766 -11.28 -13.19 21.00
CA PHE A 766 -10.72 -13.16 19.64
C PHE A 766 -10.65 -14.58 19.05
N GLY A 767 -10.66 -14.71 17.71
CA GLY A 767 -10.42 -15.98 17.02
C GLY A 767 -8.94 -16.34 16.97
N ASN A 768 -8.17 -15.50 16.27
CA ASN A 768 -6.73 -15.60 16.11
C ASN A 768 -6.18 -14.17 15.89
N PRO A 769 -5.98 -13.41 16.99
CA PRO A 769 -5.62 -12.00 16.91
C PRO A 769 -4.19 -11.81 16.39
N GLY A 770 -4.01 -10.76 15.59
CA GLY A 770 -2.70 -10.18 15.28
C GLY A 770 -2.09 -9.46 16.49
N SER A 771 -0.97 -8.80 16.26
CA SER A 771 -0.34 -7.94 17.28
C SER A 771 -1.23 -6.74 17.62
N PRO A 772 -1.36 -6.36 18.91
CA PRO A 772 -1.97 -5.10 19.28
C PRO A 772 -1.06 -3.94 18.85
N VAL A 773 -1.61 -2.79 18.44
CA VAL A 773 -0.82 -1.55 18.29
C VAL A 773 -1.45 -0.43 19.13
N VAL A 774 -0.61 0.47 19.66
CA VAL A 774 -1.04 1.60 20.48
C VAL A 774 -0.88 2.89 19.70
N SER A 775 -1.95 3.69 19.62
CA SER A 775 -1.88 5.07 19.11
C SER A 775 -2.25 6.05 20.22
N SER A 776 -1.58 7.18 20.31
CA SER A 776 -1.75 8.13 21.42
C SER A 776 -1.19 9.51 21.09
N ARG A 777 -1.62 10.53 21.85
CA ARG A 777 -1.03 11.87 21.86
C ARG A 777 0.00 11.94 22.99
N GLY A 778 1.23 11.52 22.70
CA GLY A 778 2.27 11.34 23.71
C GLY A 778 1.80 10.33 24.76
N ALA A 779 1.70 10.78 26.02
CA ALA A 779 1.27 9.96 27.15
C ALA A 779 -0.26 10.03 27.45
N ARG A 780 -1.07 10.56 26.52
CA ARG A 780 -2.51 10.79 26.68
C ARG A 780 -3.31 10.22 25.49
N ASP A 781 -4.63 10.14 25.67
CA ASP A 781 -5.58 9.79 24.60
C ASP A 781 -5.24 8.45 23.90
N ALA A 782 -4.77 7.47 24.67
CA ALA A 782 -4.24 6.23 24.13
C ALA A 782 -5.35 5.22 23.77
N VAL A 783 -5.23 4.63 22.57
CA VAL A 783 -6.13 3.60 22.03
C VAL A 783 -5.30 2.39 21.63
N VAL A 784 -5.75 1.20 22.03
CA VAL A 784 -5.19 -0.10 21.61
C VAL A 784 -6.04 -0.63 20.46
N TRP A 785 -5.42 -0.88 19.32
CA TRP A 785 -6.05 -1.46 18.14
C TRP A 785 -5.65 -2.92 18.01
N VAL A 786 -6.61 -3.77 17.63
CA VAL A 786 -6.36 -5.20 17.38
C VAL A 786 -7.10 -5.59 16.10
N LEU A 787 -6.36 -6.15 15.14
CA LEU A 787 -6.96 -6.86 14.01
C LEU A 787 -7.05 -8.35 14.39
N ASP A 788 -8.26 -8.89 14.38
CA ASP A 788 -8.50 -10.31 14.61
C ASP A 788 -9.00 -10.97 13.33
N GLU A 789 -8.42 -12.11 12.94
CA GLU A 789 -8.91 -12.93 11.82
C GLU A 789 -10.36 -13.41 12.04
N ASN A 790 -10.85 -13.34 13.30
CA ASN A 790 -12.22 -13.73 13.68
C ASN A 790 -12.52 -15.21 13.35
N ALA A 791 -11.46 -16.03 13.28
CA ALA A 791 -11.51 -17.45 12.98
C ALA A 791 -10.35 -18.22 13.66
N PRO A 792 -10.43 -19.55 13.79
CA PRO A 792 -9.31 -20.38 14.25
C PRO A 792 -8.08 -20.28 13.34
N ARG A 793 -6.88 -20.54 13.88
CA ARG A 793 -5.62 -20.56 13.12
C ARG A 793 -5.68 -21.53 11.93
N SER A 794 -6.41 -22.63 12.05
CA SER A 794 -6.57 -23.66 10.99
C SER A 794 -7.57 -23.30 9.87
N ALA A 795 -8.30 -22.18 9.97
CA ALA A 795 -9.24 -21.77 8.93
C ALA A 795 -8.52 -21.46 7.59
N PRO A 796 -8.97 -21.97 6.44
CA PRO A 796 -8.37 -21.65 5.15
C PRO A 796 -8.69 -20.21 4.72
N LEU A 797 -7.76 -19.56 4.02
CA LEU A 797 -7.96 -18.22 3.45
C LEU A 797 -8.47 -18.24 2.00
N ALA A 798 -8.77 -19.43 1.46
CA ALA A 798 -9.20 -19.65 0.08
C ALA A 798 -10.65 -20.16 -0.04
N GLY A 799 -11.35 -19.64 -1.05
CA GLY A 799 -12.76 -19.93 -1.34
C GLY A 799 -13.75 -18.95 -0.70
N ALA A 800 -15.03 -19.08 -1.04
CA ALA A 800 -16.09 -18.15 -0.61
C ALA A 800 -16.39 -18.14 0.90
N GLY A 801 -15.92 -19.15 1.64
CA GLY A 801 -16.00 -19.24 3.10
C GLY A 801 -14.73 -18.81 3.83
N ALA A 802 -13.81 -18.12 3.16
CA ALA A 802 -12.65 -17.55 3.83
C ALA A 802 -13.08 -16.48 4.86
N PRO A 803 -12.42 -16.38 6.02
CA PRO A 803 -12.84 -15.46 7.07
C PRO A 803 -12.71 -13.98 6.64
N ALA A 804 -13.52 -13.14 7.30
CA ALA A 804 -13.41 -11.69 7.25
C ALA A 804 -12.92 -11.22 8.63
N PRO A 805 -11.80 -10.49 8.70
CA PRO A 805 -11.25 -10.04 9.97
C PRO A 805 -12.15 -8.96 10.60
N VAL A 806 -11.95 -8.71 11.89
CA VAL A 806 -12.62 -7.64 12.64
C VAL A 806 -11.56 -6.74 13.25
N LEU A 807 -11.66 -5.44 12.98
CA LEU A 807 -10.85 -4.41 13.63
C LEU A 807 -11.53 -4.00 14.93
N TYR A 808 -10.79 -4.02 16.04
CA TYR A 808 -11.23 -3.59 17.36
C TYR A 808 -10.41 -2.38 17.84
N ALA A 809 -11.07 -1.47 18.56
CA ALA A 809 -10.45 -0.35 19.26
C ALA A 809 -10.82 -0.39 20.74
N PHE A 810 -9.82 -0.32 21.63
CA PHE A 810 -10.00 -0.30 23.07
C PHE A 810 -9.35 0.94 23.69
N ASP A 811 -9.99 1.46 24.72
CA ASP A 811 -9.40 2.47 25.60
C ASP A 811 -8.18 1.86 26.30
N ALA A 812 -7.01 2.46 26.15
CA ALA A 812 -5.77 1.85 26.61
C ALA A 812 -5.67 1.75 28.15
N ASP A 813 -6.40 2.60 28.88
CA ASP A 813 -6.38 2.67 30.33
C ASP A 813 -7.38 1.73 31.01
N SER A 814 -8.60 1.67 30.47
CA SER A 814 -9.70 0.86 31.00
C SER A 814 -9.89 -0.48 30.29
N LEU A 815 -9.22 -0.73 29.16
CA LEU A 815 -9.49 -1.83 28.22
C LEU A 815 -10.98 -1.93 27.81
N ARG A 816 -11.74 -0.83 27.96
CA ARG A 816 -13.13 -0.77 27.50
C ARG A 816 -13.15 -0.77 25.97
N LEU A 817 -14.00 -1.59 25.37
CA LEU A 817 -14.25 -1.53 23.94
C LEU A 817 -14.81 -0.15 23.58
N LEU A 818 -14.13 0.56 22.68
CA LEU A 818 -14.56 1.84 22.14
C LEU A 818 -15.41 1.63 20.89
N TRP A 819 -14.90 0.79 19.98
CA TRP A 819 -15.47 0.56 18.66
C TRP A 819 -14.99 -0.80 18.13
N ARG A 820 -15.76 -1.40 17.22
CA ARG A 820 -15.33 -2.52 16.37
C ARG A 820 -15.98 -2.42 14.99
N SER A 821 -15.33 -2.94 13.97
CA SER A 821 -15.93 -3.07 12.65
C SER A 821 -17.12 -4.02 12.66
N ALA A 822 -18.08 -3.82 11.76
CA ALA A 822 -19.17 -4.75 11.55
C ALA A 822 -18.63 -6.06 10.90
N PRO A 823 -19.25 -7.22 11.16
CA PRO A 823 -18.89 -8.46 10.47
C PRO A 823 -19.04 -8.30 8.95
N GLY A 824 -17.94 -8.55 8.21
CA GLY A 824 -17.92 -8.40 6.75
C GLY A 824 -17.71 -6.97 6.22
N GLU A 825 -17.50 -5.97 7.09
CA GLU A 825 -17.08 -4.61 6.68
C GLU A 825 -15.64 -4.61 6.13
N LEU A 826 -14.80 -5.53 6.62
CA LEU A 826 -13.50 -5.84 6.08
C LEU A 826 -13.57 -7.04 5.12
N SER A 827 -12.88 -6.95 3.99
CA SER A 827 -12.63 -8.09 3.10
C SER A 827 -11.63 -9.09 3.72
N THR A 828 -11.53 -10.31 3.18
CA THR A 828 -10.58 -11.33 3.67
C THR A 828 -9.13 -10.86 3.57
N GLY A 829 -8.40 -10.88 4.69
CA GLY A 829 -6.98 -10.52 4.78
C GLY A 829 -6.03 -11.71 4.90
N GLY A 830 -4.79 -11.41 5.30
CA GLY A 830 -3.81 -12.42 5.69
C GLY A 830 -3.66 -12.51 7.22
N LYS A 831 -3.37 -13.71 7.71
CA LYS A 831 -3.15 -13.94 9.15
C LYS A 831 -1.95 -13.17 9.67
N TYR A 832 -2.00 -12.85 10.96
CA TYR A 832 -0.93 -12.21 11.74
C TYR A 832 -0.63 -10.74 11.39
N ALA A 833 -1.28 -10.16 10.38
CA ALA A 833 -1.16 -8.75 10.09
C ALA A 833 -1.69 -7.88 11.24
N GLU A 834 -1.19 -6.65 11.34
CA GLU A 834 -1.65 -5.61 12.25
C GLU A 834 -2.08 -4.37 11.45
N PRO A 835 -2.94 -3.49 12.00
CA PRO A 835 -3.29 -2.24 11.36
C PRO A 835 -2.18 -1.20 11.55
N VAL A 836 -2.02 -0.28 10.60
CA VAL A 836 -1.19 0.92 10.80
C VAL A 836 -2.06 2.11 11.18
N VAL A 837 -1.70 2.79 12.26
CA VAL A 837 -2.38 4.03 12.69
C VAL A 837 -1.49 5.23 12.40
N ALA A 838 -1.93 6.15 11.55
CA ALA A 838 -1.20 7.37 11.22
C ALA A 838 -2.13 8.50 10.77
N ARG A 839 -1.87 9.73 11.25
CA ARG A 839 -2.54 10.98 10.82
C ARG A 839 -4.08 10.89 10.79
N GLY A 840 -4.68 10.27 11.79
CA GLY A 840 -6.14 10.13 11.87
C GLY A 840 -6.75 8.96 11.10
N LEU A 841 -5.93 8.12 10.48
CA LEU A 841 -6.33 6.93 9.73
C LEU A 841 -5.88 5.65 10.43
N VAL A 842 -6.71 4.61 10.35
CA VAL A 842 -6.37 3.22 10.66
C VAL A 842 -6.45 2.41 9.38
N LEU A 843 -5.29 1.99 8.89
CA LEU A 843 -5.09 1.32 7.60
C LEU A 843 -5.04 -0.19 7.82
N VAL A 844 -5.94 -0.93 7.17
CA VAL A 844 -6.08 -2.39 7.26
C VAL A 844 -5.82 -3.02 5.89
N GLY A 845 -4.90 -3.98 5.83
CA GLY A 845 -4.66 -4.77 4.64
C GLY A 845 -5.57 -6.00 4.58
N THR A 846 -6.38 -6.12 3.53
CA THR A 846 -7.27 -7.25 3.27
C THR A 846 -6.95 -7.94 1.93
N ASP A 847 -7.88 -7.97 0.95
CA ASP A 847 -7.59 -8.14 -0.48
C ASP A 847 -7.35 -6.78 -1.18
N ARG A 848 -7.58 -5.69 -0.42
CA ARG A 848 -7.39 -4.27 -0.76
C ARG A 848 -6.82 -3.53 0.44
N LEU A 849 -6.60 -2.23 0.32
CA LEU A 849 -6.33 -1.36 1.48
C LEU A 849 -7.64 -0.70 1.89
N GLN A 850 -8.08 -0.92 3.14
CA GLN A 850 -9.28 -0.28 3.71
C GLN A 850 -8.87 0.68 4.82
N ALA A 851 -9.45 1.87 4.86
CA ALA A 851 -9.05 2.93 5.79
C ALA A 851 -10.22 3.42 6.64
N PHE A 852 -10.06 3.35 7.96
CA PHE A 852 -11.01 3.83 8.95
C PHE A 852 -10.52 5.14 9.56
N GLY A 853 -11.44 6.02 9.94
CA GLY A 853 -11.09 7.32 10.50
C GLY A 853 -12.33 8.16 10.81
N LEU A 854 -12.12 9.44 11.10
CA LEU A 854 -13.19 10.37 11.43
C LEU A 854 -13.77 11.02 10.16
N GLY A 855 -15.08 10.89 9.95
CA GLY A 855 -15.80 11.44 8.81
C GLY A 855 -17.28 11.65 9.09
N ALA A 856 -17.91 12.52 8.29
CA ALA A 856 -19.36 12.76 8.34
C ALA A 856 -20.16 11.81 7.42
N VAL A 857 -19.48 11.15 6.49
CA VAL A 857 -20.01 10.13 5.59
C VAL A 857 -19.03 8.98 5.60
N HIS A 858 -19.53 7.76 5.80
CA HIS A 858 -18.74 6.53 5.73
C HIS A 858 -18.97 5.83 4.39
N ALA A 859 -17.93 5.22 3.86
CA ALA A 859 -18.07 4.31 2.74
C ALA A 859 -18.79 3.04 3.21
N VAL A 860 -19.66 2.49 2.38
CA VAL A 860 -20.27 1.18 2.60
C VAL A 860 -19.48 0.18 1.77
N HIS A 861 -18.80 -0.76 2.43
CA HIS A 861 -18.20 -1.89 1.72
C HIS A 861 -19.31 -2.70 1.06
N VAL A 862 -19.25 -2.87 -0.26
CA VAL A 862 -20.17 -3.72 -1.02
C VAL A 862 -19.39 -4.98 -1.39
N PRO A 863 -19.67 -6.13 -0.73
CA PRO A 863 -19.01 -7.39 -1.07
C PRO A 863 -19.25 -7.71 -2.54
N ALA A 864 -18.18 -8.05 -3.26
CA ALA A 864 -18.32 -8.57 -4.61
C ALA A 864 -19.15 -9.85 -4.57
N ALA A 865 -20.26 -9.91 -5.32
CA ALA A 865 -21.08 -11.11 -5.40
C ALA A 865 -20.23 -12.27 -5.93
N ALA A 866 -19.93 -13.24 -5.08
CA ALA A 866 -19.18 -14.42 -5.48
C ALA A 866 -19.95 -15.12 -6.62
N PRO A 867 -19.30 -15.49 -7.74
CA PRO A 867 -19.94 -16.34 -8.73
C PRO A 867 -20.35 -17.62 -8.02
N ALA A 868 -21.64 -17.98 -8.12
CA ALA A 868 -22.18 -19.15 -7.47
C ALA A 868 -21.47 -20.40 -8.02
N ALA A 869 -20.52 -20.92 -7.24
CA ALA A 869 -19.88 -22.20 -7.56
C ALA A 869 -20.96 -23.27 -7.57
N ALA A 870 -21.16 -23.91 -8.72
CA ALA A 870 -22.05 -25.06 -8.81
C ALA A 870 -21.63 -26.08 -7.73
N PRO A 871 -22.58 -26.65 -6.96
CA PRO A 871 -22.24 -27.62 -5.93
C PRO A 871 -21.51 -28.78 -6.59
N ALA A 872 -20.27 -29.03 -6.15
CA ALA A 872 -19.53 -30.19 -6.61
C ALA A 872 -20.36 -31.45 -6.30
N PRO A 873 -20.45 -32.42 -7.22
CA PRO A 873 -21.18 -33.66 -6.97
C PRO A 873 -20.61 -34.32 -5.71
N ALA A 874 -21.49 -34.76 -4.81
CA ALA A 874 -21.09 -35.38 -3.56
C ALA A 874 -20.17 -36.58 -3.85
N ALA A 875 -18.96 -36.57 -3.30
CA ALA A 875 -18.02 -37.66 -3.49
C ALA A 875 -18.63 -38.96 -2.95
N VAL A 876 -18.74 -39.97 -3.83
CA VAL A 876 -19.27 -41.29 -3.47
C VAL A 876 -18.31 -41.94 -2.48
N SER A 877 -18.81 -42.42 -1.35
CA SER A 877 -17.95 -43.01 -0.34
C SER A 877 -17.33 -44.32 -0.79
N SER A 878 -16.07 -44.53 -0.43
CA SER A 878 -15.25 -45.64 -0.92
C SER A 878 -15.63 -47.00 -0.33
N GLY A 879 -16.39 -47.02 0.77
CA GLY A 879 -16.75 -48.22 1.52
C GLY A 879 -15.58 -48.84 2.30
N LEU A 880 -14.41 -48.20 2.33
CA LEU A 880 -13.23 -48.64 3.06
C LEU A 880 -13.34 -48.28 4.54
N ASP A 881 -12.79 -49.13 5.41
CA ASP A 881 -12.69 -48.79 6.83
C ASP A 881 -11.69 -47.64 7.10
N GLY A 882 -11.85 -46.99 8.26
CA GLY A 882 -11.01 -45.86 8.67
C GLY A 882 -9.52 -46.21 8.79
N ALA A 883 -9.18 -47.49 9.04
CA ALA A 883 -7.79 -47.95 9.14
C ALA A 883 -7.12 -47.95 7.75
N THR A 884 -7.81 -48.50 6.77
CA THR A 884 -7.41 -48.58 5.37
C THR A 884 -7.36 -47.18 4.75
N LEU A 885 -8.34 -46.33 5.05
CA LEU A 885 -8.33 -44.93 4.64
C LEU A 885 -7.14 -44.17 5.23
N PHE A 886 -6.86 -44.34 6.53
CA PHE A 886 -5.72 -43.69 7.18
C PHE A 886 -4.39 -44.16 6.57
N ALA A 887 -4.20 -45.48 6.40
CA ALA A 887 -3.01 -46.05 5.79
C ALA A 887 -2.76 -45.52 4.36
N ARG A 888 -3.81 -45.38 3.56
CA ARG A 888 -3.71 -44.92 2.15
C ARG A 888 -3.55 -43.41 1.99
N ARG A 889 -4.06 -42.59 2.92
CA ARG A 889 -4.20 -41.12 2.73
C ARG A 889 -3.48 -40.27 3.77
N CYS A 890 -3.20 -40.80 4.96
CA CYS A 890 -2.80 -40.00 6.13
C CYS A 890 -1.48 -40.47 6.77
N ALA A 891 -1.22 -41.78 6.82
CA ALA A 891 -0.08 -42.39 7.47
C ALA A 891 1.27 -41.80 7.02
N ALA A 892 1.43 -41.55 5.71
CA ALA A 892 2.64 -40.99 5.11
C ALA A 892 3.09 -39.64 5.70
N CYS A 893 2.20 -38.89 6.37
CA CYS A 893 2.54 -37.66 7.10
C CYS A 893 2.40 -37.83 8.62
N HIS A 894 1.43 -38.60 9.11
CA HIS A 894 1.08 -38.65 10.54
C HIS A 894 1.79 -39.74 11.36
N ASP A 895 2.39 -40.74 10.70
CA ASP A 895 3.24 -41.76 11.35
C ASP A 895 4.73 -41.38 11.30
N GLN A 896 5.10 -40.41 10.46
CA GLN A 896 6.44 -39.79 10.39
C GLN A 896 6.32 -38.25 10.37
N PRO A 897 5.82 -37.63 11.45
CA PRO A 897 5.57 -36.19 11.49
C PRO A 897 6.86 -35.38 11.29
N GLN A 898 6.75 -34.28 10.55
CA GLN A 898 7.80 -33.27 10.40
C GLN A 898 7.20 -31.87 10.55
N GLY A 899 7.94 -30.96 11.20
CA GLY A 899 7.50 -29.59 11.46
C GLY A 899 6.19 -29.53 12.24
N ASN A 900 5.17 -28.92 11.64
CA ASN A 900 3.86 -28.66 12.26
C ASN A 900 2.82 -29.79 12.05
N VAL A 901 3.21 -30.92 11.44
CA VAL A 901 2.31 -32.07 11.25
C VAL A 901 2.11 -32.79 12.60
N PRO A 902 0.88 -32.90 13.13
CA PRO A 902 0.66 -33.57 14.41
C PRO A 902 0.83 -35.10 14.26
N PRO A 903 1.52 -35.79 15.20
CA PRO A 903 1.57 -37.25 15.20
C PRO A 903 0.19 -37.87 15.38
N ARG A 904 0.00 -39.09 14.88
CA ARG A 904 -1.22 -39.89 15.07
C ARG A 904 -1.67 -39.98 16.54
N ALA A 905 -0.73 -40.14 17.48
CA ALA A 905 -1.03 -40.17 18.92
C ALA A 905 -1.65 -38.88 19.47
N LEU A 906 -1.41 -37.73 18.81
CA LEU A 906 -2.01 -36.44 19.16
C LEU A 906 -3.36 -36.23 18.46
N LEU A 907 -3.56 -36.81 17.26
CA LEU A 907 -4.88 -36.88 16.62
C LEU A 907 -5.87 -37.69 17.48
N ALA A 908 -5.43 -38.78 18.10
CA ALA A 908 -6.26 -39.60 19.00
C ALA A 908 -6.77 -38.85 20.24
N ARG A 909 -6.15 -37.72 20.61
CA ARG A 909 -6.62 -36.85 21.71
C ARG A 909 -7.73 -35.86 21.29
N ARG A 910 -8.03 -35.75 20.00
CA ARG A 910 -9.09 -34.88 19.46
C ARG A 910 -10.48 -35.48 19.68
N THR A 911 -11.52 -34.66 19.53
CA THR A 911 -12.90 -35.15 19.44
C THR A 911 -13.23 -35.59 18.01
N HIS A 912 -14.24 -36.44 17.86
CA HIS A 912 -14.76 -36.87 16.55
C HIS A 912 -15.08 -35.67 15.66
N ALA A 913 -15.89 -34.73 16.17
CA ALA A 913 -16.24 -33.48 15.49
C ALA A 913 -15.03 -32.63 15.06
N GLN A 914 -13.95 -32.57 15.85
CA GLN A 914 -12.74 -31.82 15.46
C GLN A 914 -12.02 -32.45 14.26
N ILE A 915 -11.98 -33.79 14.15
CA ILE A 915 -11.39 -34.47 12.99
C ILE A 915 -12.28 -34.28 11.75
N VAL A 916 -13.60 -34.45 11.89
CA VAL A 916 -14.55 -34.20 10.80
C VAL A 916 -14.46 -32.75 10.30
N GLN A 917 -14.40 -31.76 11.21
CA GLN A 917 -14.25 -30.35 10.85
C GLN A 917 -12.92 -30.09 10.12
N ALA A 918 -11.81 -30.67 10.58
CA ALA A 918 -10.50 -30.52 9.95
C ALA A 918 -10.48 -31.06 8.50
N LEU A 919 -11.16 -32.18 8.25
CA LEU A 919 -11.26 -32.83 6.93
C LEU A 919 -12.29 -32.17 5.99
N THR A 920 -13.37 -31.59 6.51
CA THR A 920 -14.44 -30.99 5.68
C THR A 920 -14.24 -29.49 5.40
N GLN A 921 -13.79 -28.73 6.41
CA GLN A 921 -13.79 -27.26 6.37
C GLN A 921 -12.43 -26.64 6.75
N GLY A 922 -11.61 -27.36 7.52
CA GLY A 922 -10.32 -26.88 8.04
C GLY A 922 -9.11 -27.23 7.17
N ALA A 923 -7.93 -27.19 7.80
CA ALA A 923 -6.62 -27.29 7.14
C ALA A 923 -6.36 -28.61 6.36
N MET A 924 -7.12 -29.69 6.61
CA MET A 924 -6.96 -30.97 5.90
C MET A 924 -7.94 -31.15 4.73
N ARG A 925 -8.76 -30.13 4.41
CA ARG A 925 -9.77 -30.19 3.33
C ARG A 925 -9.19 -30.55 1.96
N ALA A 926 -7.97 -30.11 1.65
CA ALA A 926 -7.32 -30.44 0.38
C ALA A 926 -6.89 -31.92 0.33
N GLN A 927 -6.41 -32.47 1.43
CA GLN A 927 -5.98 -33.87 1.57
C GLN A 927 -7.19 -34.82 1.65
N ALA A 928 -8.32 -34.33 2.18
CA ALA A 928 -9.60 -35.02 2.19
C ALA A 928 -10.37 -34.94 0.85
N ALA A 929 -9.88 -34.19 -0.14
CA ALA A 929 -10.54 -34.07 -1.43
C ALA A 929 -10.73 -35.44 -2.09
N GLY A 930 -11.98 -35.72 -2.47
CA GLY A 930 -12.42 -37.00 -3.03
C GLY A 930 -12.92 -38.03 -2.01
N LEU A 931 -12.88 -37.74 -0.70
CA LEU A 931 -13.52 -38.57 0.33
C LEU A 931 -15.00 -38.21 0.47
N GLY A 932 -15.89 -39.21 0.52
CA GLY A 932 -17.29 -39.01 0.84
C GLY A 932 -17.52 -38.87 2.35
N ALA A 933 -18.72 -38.46 2.74
CA ALA A 933 -19.04 -38.19 4.14
C ALA A 933 -18.81 -39.39 5.08
N GLN A 934 -19.09 -40.62 4.62
CA GLN A 934 -18.87 -41.83 5.41
C GLN A 934 -17.39 -42.19 5.56
N ASP A 935 -16.53 -41.85 4.57
CA ASP A 935 -15.08 -42.07 4.68
C ASP A 935 -14.45 -41.12 5.71
N ILE A 936 -14.92 -39.88 5.75
CA ILE A 936 -14.47 -38.85 6.71
C ILE A 936 -14.86 -39.24 8.14
N ASP A 937 -16.09 -39.71 8.34
CA ASP A 937 -16.59 -40.23 9.62
C ASP A 937 -15.85 -41.52 10.03
N ALA A 938 -15.63 -42.47 9.13
CA ALA A 938 -14.84 -43.68 9.41
C ALA A 938 -13.40 -43.35 9.83
N LEU A 939 -12.75 -42.40 9.16
CA LEU A 939 -11.44 -41.86 9.55
C LEU A 939 -11.45 -41.23 10.95
N ALA A 940 -12.47 -40.43 11.25
CA ALA A 940 -12.59 -39.73 12.53
C ALA A 940 -12.79 -40.70 13.70
N ARG A 941 -13.63 -41.75 13.53
CA ARG A 941 -13.80 -42.83 14.51
C ARG A 941 -12.51 -43.62 14.71
N TYR A 942 -11.84 -44.03 13.63
CA TYR A 942 -10.58 -44.78 13.68
C TYR A 942 -9.47 -44.00 14.39
N LEU A 943 -9.34 -42.70 14.10
CA LEU A 943 -8.31 -41.85 14.70
C LEU A 943 -8.53 -41.62 16.20
N THR A 944 -9.78 -41.42 16.62
CA THR A 944 -10.11 -41.06 18.01
C THR A 944 -10.36 -42.26 18.93
N GLY A 945 -10.57 -43.45 18.37
CA GLY A 945 -10.95 -44.65 19.12
C GLY A 945 -12.33 -44.55 19.77
N LYS A 946 -13.17 -43.62 19.31
CA LYS A 946 -14.49 -43.30 19.87
C LYS A 946 -15.55 -43.46 18.79
N THR A 947 -16.49 -44.36 19.03
CA THR A 947 -17.89 -44.18 18.60
C THR A 947 -18.55 -43.22 19.59
N GLU A 948 -19.35 -42.27 19.09
CA GLU A 948 -20.28 -41.50 19.95
C GLU A 948 -21.38 -42.40 20.52
#